data_AF-A0A1N7RZX8-F1
#
_entry.id   AF-A0A1N7RZX8-F1
#
_cell.length_a   1.000
_cell.length_b   1.000
_cell.length_c   1.000
_cell.angle_alpha   90.00
_cell.angle_beta   90.00
_cell.angle_gamma   90.00
#
_symmetry.space_group_name_H-M   'P 1'
#
loop_
_entity.id
_entity.type
_entity.pdbx_description
1 polymer ?
#
loop_
_entity_poly.entity_id
_entity_poly.type
_entity_poly.pdbx_seq_one_letter_code
_entity_poly.pdbx_strand_id
1 'polypeptide(L)'
;MSRKNKKSGATRRATAGQHPASSTGSSINSQASIGITLEDLRKQVHHCVQTEQWNELLEFVNALTPPSIVDKTDHEAEFWILSSKVVAWTKAHLSSIEFVEAQNRSALKGAVMRMADLATHFYRADEFNIYLRLLDFTLEDTLHALDQLTRACMEPMQFKWVERLRSIALSLMFPDEHWEDEELLPGQKEVLEQLPDLDLLLREAYARAWRMPGLEDDDKIRLQAMETELDMLAATPGDALAVRAALAKLPEPVLPDEYVGEALDDEYTSRQELTPSGWGFLWEMGFAQPNDYAAVLARYPGPFAHDFSDGLAAMMRSILAIHENERDRYLVSAVNYLSRYARVSDIDMGDLMVQGADGPESIPFAFSGLRRPTPVDLLISVVHDLTKAYPRHREACQLYLKLVHAISASGADYTKQPHMQFEDLAWLREKSCRFQWMAMNSAVTLRDRLRFFLDALVHPQAAVQLREQPMPAFEGELSAADISLVVPHLEALAARRDELAGDPERLWQGSAVAVFNKLLSAGGEALERIVDLSRELSPDLESPRGWFMKGYLEQVSSSGTRYDALCFYTASLSASYDGLDAIKGNLATLWKGETSVSDMKDHLHLLEAVKTEDVRATKALAKIRESAQRRLHELQQADQHERTAVNRWPALSAPAKTVLATLHQIDAFKGYEELGRYAGMSAEWAGKHHKRLLDEGMVRDTPTGYVVNPYIIPLLERENQHSVAGRIVRANGTAAIKQVFNSEREFSIYQVVVQLCPNHLVFPNCSLQSIMSYDRLKELVDQDDFGYYLRASVDIVVVSSTTYLPMLAIEVDSPWHDTDRQQERDERKDRLFSTAGIPFLRLRPLGRPTPEVVRAEVASHISELVSALRSDIPGYDQAQGLLRDLARPGD
;
A
#
# COMPACT_ATOMS: atom_id res chain seq x y z
N MET A 1 10.72 38.03 12.85
CA MET A 1 10.55 39.36 13.47
C MET A 1 10.90 39.29 14.95
N SER A 2 11.53 40.33 15.46
CA SER A 2 12.34 40.42 16.67
C SER A 2 11.56 40.57 17.99
N ARG A 3 12.17 40.13 19.12
CA ARG A 3 12.33 40.81 20.44
C ARG A 3 12.08 39.84 21.62
N LYS A 4 13.11 39.44 22.40
CA LYS A 4 13.83 40.13 23.49
C LYS A 4 12.97 40.49 24.71
N ASN A 5 13.34 39.96 25.89
CA ASN A 5 13.58 40.65 27.18
C ASN A 5 13.41 39.68 28.37
N LYS A 6 13.98 39.85 29.57
CA LYS A 6 15.16 40.56 30.11
C LYS A 6 15.19 40.20 31.62
N LYS A 7 16.39 40.17 32.21
CA LYS A 7 16.70 39.90 33.62
C LYS A 7 16.08 40.89 34.63
N SER A 8 15.94 40.40 35.89
CA SER A 8 16.57 40.91 37.13
C SER A 8 15.66 41.36 38.28
N GLY A 9 16.13 41.06 39.51
CA GLY A 9 15.79 41.69 40.79
C GLY A 9 14.92 40.81 41.71
N ALA A 10 15.07 40.75 43.04
CA ALA A 10 15.96 41.43 43.99
C ALA A 10 15.76 40.82 45.41
N THR A 11 16.85 40.62 46.15
CA THR A 11 17.10 40.89 47.58
C THR A 11 15.98 40.81 48.66
N ARG A 12 16.27 40.15 49.80
CA ARG A 12 16.44 40.78 51.16
C ARG A 12 16.68 39.81 52.34
N ARG A 13 17.67 40.20 53.18
CA ARG A 13 17.77 40.23 54.68
C ARG A 13 17.62 38.92 55.50
N ALA A 14 18.19 38.74 56.70
CA ALA A 14 19.30 39.33 57.47
C ALA A 14 19.41 38.56 58.81
N THR A 15 20.64 38.18 59.20
CA THR A 15 21.25 38.14 60.57
C THR A 15 20.54 37.51 61.79
N ALA A 16 21.25 36.61 62.49
CA ALA A 16 21.97 36.91 63.75
C ALA A 16 22.53 35.62 64.44
N GLY A 17 23.75 35.68 65.00
CA GLY A 17 24.07 34.91 66.21
C GLY A 17 25.41 34.18 66.35
N GLN A 18 26.47 34.93 66.68
CA GLN A 18 27.55 34.61 67.65
C GLN A 18 28.86 33.87 67.27
N HIS A 19 29.91 34.47 67.83
CA HIS A 19 31.39 34.35 67.76
C HIS A 19 31.96 33.20 68.67
N PRO A 20 33.26 32.80 68.62
CA PRO A 20 34.43 33.68 68.47
C PRO A 20 35.57 33.24 67.53
N ALA A 21 36.46 34.22 67.35
CA ALA A 21 37.63 34.26 66.49
C ALA A 21 38.89 33.72 67.16
N SER A 22 39.85 33.29 66.35
CA SER A 22 41.25 33.72 66.50
C SER A 22 41.92 33.82 65.13
N SER A 23 42.29 35.04 64.79
CA SER A 23 43.13 35.42 63.67
C SER A 23 44.60 35.12 64.00
N THR A 24 45.35 34.58 63.04
CA THR A 24 46.69 35.08 62.73
C THR A 24 46.92 34.89 61.23
N GLY A 25 47.16 35.99 60.52
CA GLY A 25 47.63 35.95 59.15
C GLY A 25 49.14 35.70 59.11
N SER A 26 49.62 35.24 57.96
CA SER A 26 50.93 35.68 57.47
C SER A 26 50.94 35.62 55.95
N SER A 27 51.22 36.77 55.38
CA SER A 27 51.69 37.00 54.02
C SER A 27 52.98 36.23 53.70
N ILE A 28 53.02 35.71 52.47
CA ILE A 28 54.14 35.62 51.52
C ILE A 28 55.55 35.83 52.12
N ASN A 29 56.38 34.78 52.08
CA ASN A 29 57.74 34.91 51.56
C ASN A 29 58.37 33.55 51.20
N SER A 30 58.91 33.53 49.99
CA SER A 30 60.06 32.74 49.50
C SER A 30 60.70 31.75 50.49
N GLN A 31 60.56 30.45 50.23
CA GLN A 31 61.46 29.44 50.76
C GLN A 31 61.47 28.21 49.85
N ALA A 32 62.70 27.80 49.49
CA ALA A 32 63.16 26.56 48.89
C ALA A 32 62.08 25.60 48.35
N SER A 33 62.18 25.23 47.07
CA SER A 33 61.67 23.96 46.59
C SER A 33 62.22 22.86 47.50
N ILE A 34 61.40 22.39 48.45
CA ILE A 34 61.70 21.18 49.21
C ILE A 34 61.77 20.09 48.15
N GLY A 35 62.98 19.65 47.84
CA GLY A 35 63.19 18.53 46.96
C GLY A 35 62.52 17.31 47.59
N ILE A 36 61.49 16.79 46.95
CA ILE A 36 60.84 15.55 47.36
C ILE A 36 61.55 14.39 46.66
N THR A 37 61.48 13.19 47.23
CA THR A 37 61.89 11.99 46.51
C THR A 37 60.74 11.45 45.66
N LEU A 38 61.04 10.61 44.66
CA LEU A 38 60.01 9.89 43.92
C LEU A 38 59.10 9.05 44.83
N GLU A 39 59.67 8.52 45.92
CA GLU A 39 58.91 7.76 46.91
C GLU A 39 57.88 8.64 47.66
N ASP A 40 58.22 9.90 47.94
CA ASP A 40 57.30 10.85 48.56
C ASP A 40 56.15 11.23 47.61
N LEU A 41 56.45 11.42 46.31
CA LEU A 41 55.43 11.61 45.27
C LEU A 41 54.48 10.40 45.21
N ARG A 42 55.03 9.17 45.18
CA ARG A 42 54.22 7.94 45.14
C ARG A 42 53.32 7.77 46.36
N LYS A 43 53.82 8.09 47.56
CA LYS A 43 53.02 8.05 48.78
C LYS A 43 51.86 9.04 48.73
N GLN A 44 52.11 10.26 48.23
CA GLN A 44 51.06 11.27 48.09
C GLN A 44 50.01 10.83 47.04
N VAL A 45 50.45 10.33 45.88
CA VAL A 45 49.55 9.76 44.85
C VAL A 45 48.71 8.64 45.45
N HIS A 46 49.33 7.68 46.14
CA HIS A 46 48.64 6.55 46.75
C HIS A 46 47.62 6.99 47.80
N HIS A 47 47.97 7.95 48.65
CA HIS A 47 47.05 8.53 49.63
C HIS A 47 45.83 9.16 48.96
N CYS A 48 46.05 10.05 47.99
CA CYS A 48 44.95 10.74 47.30
C CYS A 48 44.09 9.78 46.46
N VAL A 49 44.66 8.72 45.89
CA VAL A 49 43.90 7.67 45.19
C VAL A 49 43.01 6.89 46.17
N GLN A 50 43.53 6.51 47.35
CA GLN A 50 42.75 5.79 48.37
C GLN A 50 41.65 6.64 49.00
N THR A 51 41.85 7.95 49.10
CA THR A 51 40.89 8.90 49.68
C THR A 51 40.00 9.59 48.64
N GLU A 52 40.17 9.27 47.35
CA GLU A 52 39.48 9.89 46.20
C GLU A 52 39.64 11.43 46.13
N GLN A 53 40.76 11.96 46.64
CA GLN A 53 41.06 13.40 46.67
C GLN A 53 41.78 13.86 45.39
N TRP A 54 41.09 13.78 44.25
CA TRP A 54 41.67 14.05 42.93
C TRP A 54 42.13 15.51 42.71
N ASN A 55 41.38 16.48 43.24
CA ASN A 55 41.73 17.90 43.14
C ASN A 55 42.97 18.24 43.98
N GLU A 56 43.10 17.64 45.15
CA GLU A 56 44.27 17.79 46.02
C GLU A 56 45.53 17.21 45.34
N LEU A 57 45.38 16.06 44.68
CA LEU A 57 46.45 15.48 43.87
C LEU A 57 46.86 16.40 42.72
N LEU A 58 45.91 16.99 41.99
CA LEU A 58 46.21 17.94 40.91
C LEU A 58 46.90 19.20 41.42
N GLU A 59 46.44 19.78 42.53
CA GLU A 59 47.07 20.96 43.15
C GLU A 59 48.51 20.66 43.57
N PHE A 60 48.72 19.51 44.24
CA PHE A 60 50.05 19.05 44.64
C PHE A 60 50.99 18.89 43.44
N VAL A 61 50.55 18.14 42.41
CA VAL A 61 51.40 17.83 41.25
C VAL A 61 51.63 19.06 40.36
N ASN A 62 50.69 19.99 40.27
CA ASN A 62 50.88 21.24 39.51
C ASN A 62 51.87 22.20 40.17
N ALA A 63 52.15 22.06 41.47
CA ALA A 63 53.19 22.82 42.16
C ALA A 63 54.60 22.25 41.92
N LEU A 64 54.72 21.04 41.36
CA LEU A 64 56.00 20.39 41.09
C LEU A 64 56.57 20.78 39.72
N THR A 65 57.89 20.90 39.67
CA THR A 65 58.68 20.97 38.43
C THR A 65 59.70 19.83 38.43
N PRO A 66 60.28 19.41 37.29
CA PRO A 66 61.24 18.31 37.27
C PRO A 66 62.38 18.41 38.31
N PRO A 67 63.00 19.59 38.55
CA PRO A 67 64.02 19.75 39.60
C PRO A 67 63.50 19.59 41.04
N SER A 68 62.18 19.51 41.24
CA SER A 68 61.57 19.29 42.55
C SER A 68 61.70 17.84 43.02
N ILE A 69 61.98 16.89 42.10
CA ILE A 69 62.23 15.49 42.43
C ILE A 69 63.73 15.24 42.39
N VAL A 70 64.37 15.18 43.55
CA VAL A 70 65.84 15.31 43.66
C VAL A 70 66.60 14.00 43.45
N ASP A 71 65.92 12.85 43.44
CA ASP A 71 66.49 11.51 43.29
C ASP A 71 66.34 10.94 41.86
N LYS A 72 65.91 11.77 40.90
CA LYS A 72 65.69 11.41 39.50
C LYS A 72 66.29 12.42 38.53
N THR A 73 66.56 11.98 37.31
CA THR A 73 66.91 12.92 36.23
C THR A 73 65.69 13.78 35.88
N ASP A 74 65.91 14.98 35.32
CA ASP A 74 64.79 15.86 34.93
C ASP A 74 63.79 15.15 33.99
N HIS A 75 64.26 14.30 33.09
CA HIS A 75 63.39 13.52 32.20
C HIS A 75 62.54 12.48 32.96
N GLU A 76 63.13 11.73 33.89
CA GLU A 76 62.39 10.79 34.73
C GLU A 76 61.42 11.49 35.68
N ALA A 77 61.84 12.63 36.26
CA ALA A 77 61.01 13.45 37.12
C ALA A 77 59.79 14.01 36.37
N GLU A 78 59.99 14.52 35.16
CA GLU A 78 58.92 14.97 34.26
C GLU A 78 57.92 13.83 33.99
N PHE A 79 58.41 12.62 33.70
CA PHE A 79 57.55 11.45 33.47
C PHE A 79 56.63 11.15 34.66
N TRP A 80 57.17 11.11 35.88
CA TRP A 80 56.39 10.79 37.09
C TRP A 80 55.41 11.90 37.48
N ILE A 81 55.77 13.17 37.23
CA ILE A 81 54.86 14.30 37.38
C ILE A 81 53.68 14.16 36.41
N LEU A 82 53.95 13.86 35.14
CA LEU A 82 52.89 13.67 34.13
C LEU A 82 52.02 12.45 34.44
N SER A 83 52.61 11.31 34.81
CA SER A 83 51.90 10.10 35.27
C SER A 83 50.92 10.44 36.41
N SER A 84 51.37 11.22 37.39
CA SER A 84 50.52 11.62 38.52
C SER A 84 49.34 12.52 38.09
N LYS A 85 49.53 13.39 37.09
CA LYS A 85 48.43 14.17 36.48
C LYS A 85 47.45 13.28 35.72
N VAL A 86 47.96 12.31 34.95
CA VAL A 86 47.14 11.32 34.22
C VAL A 86 46.27 10.53 35.20
N VAL A 87 46.84 10.02 36.29
CA VAL A 87 46.09 9.33 37.36
C VAL A 87 44.99 10.22 37.94
N ALA A 88 45.28 11.50 38.18
CA ALA A 88 44.29 12.42 38.74
C ALA A 88 43.15 12.75 37.76
N TRP A 89 43.46 13.02 36.49
CA TRP A 89 42.45 13.32 35.46
C TRP A 89 41.57 12.11 35.11
N THR A 90 42.14 10.90 35.16
CA THR A 90 41.41 9.65 34.88
C THR A 90 40.74 9.07 36.13
N LYS A 91 40.97 9.66 37.31
CA LYS A 91 40.54 9.10 38.61
C LYS A 91 41.01 7.65 38.80
N ALA A 92 42.27 7.39 38.43
CA ALA A 92 42.90 6.08 38.37
C ALA A 92 42.30 5.06 37.39
N HIS A 93 41.34 5.44 36.54
CA HIS A 93 40.81 4.58 35.46
C HIS A 93 41.66 4.68 34.18
N LEU A 94 42.89 4.16 34.22
CA LEU A 94 43.88 4.22 33.11
C LEU A 94 43.51 3.41 31.86
N SER A 95 42.33 2.80 31.84
CA SER A 95 41.78 2.08 30.69
C SER A 95 40.54 2.75 30.09
N SER A 96 40.02 3.85 30.66
CA SER A 96 38.79 4.49 30.17
C SER A 96 38.86 6.02 30.19
N ILE A 97 38.36 6.65 29.12
CA ILE A 97 38.25 8.12 29.00
C ILE A 97 36.93 8.67 29.55
N GLU A 98 36.00 7.81 29.96
CA GLU A 98 34.65 8.20 30.42
C GLU A 98 34.69 9.08 31.68
N PHE A 99 35.69 8.85 32.53
CA PHE A 99 35.88 9.57 33.80
C PHE A 99 36.60 10.92 33.64
N VAL A 100 37.07 11.23 32.42
CA VAL A 100 37.83 12.45 32.11
C VAL A 100 36.87 13.57 31.71
N GLU A 101 36.89 14.66 32.48
CA GLU A 101 36.13 15.87 32.16
C GLU A 101 36.54 16.42 30.78
N ALA A 102 35.56 16.88 29.98
CA ALA A 102 35.80 17.33 28.60
C ALA A 102 36.89 18.41 28.51
N GLN A 103 36.95 19.33 29.48
CA GLN A 103 37.94 20.40 29.56
C GLN A 103 39.39 19.90 29.77
N ASN A 104 39.58 18.70 30.30
CA ASN A 104 40.89 18.12 30.61
C ASN A 104 41.41 17.19 29.51
N ARG A 105 40.60 16.84 28.50
CA ARG A 105 40.97 15.85 27.46
C ARG A 105 42.19 16.27 26.63
N SER A 106 42.27 17.53 26.22
CA SER A 106 43.42 18.04 25.45
C SER A 106 44.70 18.08 26.29
N ALA A 107 44.61 18.49 27.55
CA ALA A 107 45.74 18.47 28.47
C ALA A 107 46.22 17.05 28.79
N LEU A 108 45.27 16.11 28.94
CA LEU A 108 45.55 14.70 29.13
C LEU A 108 46.25 14.10 27.90
N LYS A 109 45.74 14.35 26.68
CA LYS A 109 46.37 13.92 25.42
C LYS A 109 47.81 14.42 25.31
N GLY A 110 48.04 15.72 25.55
CA GLY A 110 49.37 16.31 25.54
C GLY A 110 50.31 15.70 26.58
N ALA A 111 49.81 15.38 27.78
CA ALA A 111 50.61 14.73 28.82
C ALA A 111 51.04 13.32 28.43
N VAL A 112 50.13 12.49 27.92
CA VAL A 112 50.47 11.11 27.52
C VAL A 112 51.35 11.05 26.28
N MET A 113 51.20 11.98 25.32
CA MET A 113 52.12 12.11 24.18
C MET A 113 53.53 12.47 24.66
N ARG A 114 53.63 13.45 25.58
CA ARG A 114 54.93 13.82 26.16
C ARG A 114 55.55 12.67 26.95
N MET A 115 54.74 11.88 27.68
CA MET A 115 55.23 10.68 28.37
C MET A 115 55.81 9.64 27.39
N ALA A 116 55.18 9.47 26.22
CA ALA A 116 55.69 8.58 25.18
C ALA A 116 57.05 9.03 24.63
N ASP A 117 57.27 10.35 24.48
CA ASP A 117 58.56 10.91 24.06
C ASP A 117 59.67 10.73 25.12
N LEU A 118 59.30 10.77 26.41
CA LEU A 118 60.23 10.70 27.53
C LEU A 118 60.72 9.27 27.82
N ALA A 119 59.94 8.24 27.47
CA ALA A 119 60.21 6.86 27.84
C ALA A 119 60.36 5.94 26.62
N THR A 120 61.57 5.40 26.41
CA THR A 120 61.86 4.46 25.31
C THR A 120 60.98 3.20 25.34
N HIS A 121 60.56 2.76 26.52
CA HIS A 121 59.69 1.60 26.73
C HIS A 121 58.36 2.01 27.37
N PHE A 122 57.73 3.08 26.88
CA PHE A 122 56.48 3.60 27.42
C PHE A 122 55.35 2.56 27.46
N TYR A 123 55.36 1.58 26.56
CA TYR A 123 54.41 0.46 26.55
C TYR A 123 54.40 -0.40 27.84
N ARG A 124 55.42 -0.28 28.70
CA ARG A 124 55.46 -0.93 30.03
C ARG A 124 54.79 -0.11 31.13
N ALA A 125 54.37 1.12 30.84
CA ALA A 125 53.65 1.98 31.76
C ALA A 125 52.14 1.72 31.71
N ASP A 126 51.45 1.88 32.83
CA ASP A 126 50.00 1.64 32.93
C ASP A 126 49.21 2.63 32.05
N GLU A 127 49.77 3.82 31.81
CA GLU A 127 49.20 4.89 30.99
C GLU A 127 49.23 4.58 29.47
N PHE A 128 49.90 3.51 29.03
CA PHE A 128 49.96 3.17 27.62
C PHE A 128 48.58 2.89 27.00
N ASN A 129 47.67 2.29 27.76
CA ASN A 129 46.33 2.00 27.26
C ASN A 129 45.47 3.25 27.07
N ILE A 130 45.54 4.22 28.01
CA ILE A 130 44.83 5.49 27.87
C ILE A 130 45.44 6.33 26.74
N TYR A 131 46.77 6.27 26.55
CA TYR A 131 47.46 6.88 25.41
C TYR A 131 46.85 6.43 24.08
N LEU A 132 46.77 5.12 23.84
CA LEU A 132 46.21 4.58 22.58
C LEU A 132 44.74 4.96 22.32
N ARG A 133 43.97 5.24 23.38
CA ARG A 133 42.56 5.67 23.29
C ARG A 133 42.38 7.18 23.04
N LEU A 134 43.41 7.98 23.33
CA LEU A 134 43.39 9.44 23.17
C LEU A 134 43.96 9.91 21.83
N LEU A 135 44.64 9.02 21.11
CA LEU A 135 45.08 9.27 19.74
C LEU A 135 43.85 9.29 18.83
N ASP A 136 43.66 10.43 18.16
CA ASP A 136 42.60 10.60 17.18
C ASP A 136 43.05 9.96 15.85
N PHE A 137 42.19 10.00 14.83
CA PHE A 137 42.52 9.50 13.49
C PHE A 137 43.31 10.52 12.65
N THR A 138 44.12 11.38 13.26
CA THR A 138 45.00 12.28 12.50
C THR A 138 46.25 11.53 12.03
N LEU A 139 46.88 11.97 10.93
CA LEU A 139 48.11 11.34 10.44
C LEU A 139 49.23 11.38 11.50
N GLU A 140 49.39 12.49 12.21
CA GLU A 140 50.40 12.65 13.27
C GLU A 140 50.18 11.66 14.42
N ASP A 141 48.95 11.56 14.92
CA ASP A 141 48.59 10.59 15.96
C ASP A 141 48.81 9.14 15.49
N THR A 142 48.47 8.85 14.23
CA THR A 142 48.62 7.52 13.63
C THR A 142 50.08 7.11 13.52
N LEU A 143 50.97 8.02 13.14
CA LEU A 143 52.42 7.79 13.08
C LEU A 143 53.03 7.59 14.48
N HIS A 144 52.61 8.38 15.45
CA HIS A 144 53.02 8.20 16.85
C HIS A 144 52.56 6.83 17.38
N ALA A 145 51.33 6.44 17.09
CA ALA A 145 50.79 5.14 17.47
C ALA A 145 51.59 4.01 16.82
N LEU A 146 51.93 4.13 15.53
CA LEU A 146 52.74 3.14 14.80
C LEU A 146 54.09 2.91 15.48
N ASP A 147 54.86 3.97 15.78
CA ASP A 147 56.18 3.85 16.42
C ASP A 147 56.07 3.13 17.78
N GLN A 148 55.14 3.57 18.62
CA GLN A 148 55.00 3.03 19.97
C GLN A 148 54.49 1.59 19.97
N LEU A 149 53.51 1.26 19.12
CA LEU A 149 52.98 -0.11 19.02
C LEU A 149 53.95 -1.07 18.34
N THR A 150 54.76 -0.60 17.39
CA THR A 150 55.83 -1.42 16.80
C THR A 150 56.80 -1.89 17.89
N ARG A 151 57.21 -0.98 18.79
CA ARG A 151 58.06 -1.32 19.94
C ARG A 151 57.36 -2.24 20.93
N ALA A 152 56.08 -1.97 21.23
CA ALA A 152 55.27 -2.80 22.12
C ALA A 152 55.12 -4.24 21.59
N CYS A 153 55.00 -4.41 20.26
CA CYS A 153 54.85 -5.70 19.61
C CYS A 153 56.15 -6.45 19.33
N MET A 154 57.31 -5.91 19.75
CA MET A 154 58.57 -6.69 19.80
C MET A 154 58.52 -7.76 20.90
N GLU A 155 57.82 -7.47 22.00
CA GLU A 155 57.55 -8.39 23.12
C GLU A 155 56.08 -8.20 23.55
N PRO A 156 55.11 -8.62 22.72
CA PRO A 156 53.71 -8.28 22.93
C PRO A 156 53.19 -8.89 24.24
N MET A 157 52.71 -8.04 25.15
CA MET A 157 52.15 -8.46 26.44
C MET A 157 50.62 -8.59 26.39
N GLN A 158 49.96 -7.98 25.40
CA GLN A 158 48.51 -7.98 25.25
C GLN A 158 48.16 -8.12 23.77
N PHE A 159 47.27 -9.05 23.43
CA PHE A 159 46.91 -9.33 22.03
C PHE A 159 46.28 -8.12 21.34
N LYS A 160 45.48 -7.34 22.08
CA LYS A 160 44.87 -6.09 21.62
C LYS A 160 45.87 -5.05 21.07
N TRP A 161 47.14 -5.11 21.48
CA TRP A 161 48.17 -4.23 20.91
C TRP A 161 48.51 -4.61 19.47
N VAL A 162 48.50 -5.91 19.17
CA VAL A 162 48.69 -6.46 17.83
C VAL A 162 47.51 -6.08 16.94
N GLU A 163 46.28 -6.16 17.45
CA GLU A 163 45.06 -5.70 16.75
C GLU A 163 45.10 -4.20 16.47
N ARG A 164 45.51 -3.38 17.45
CA ARG A 164 45.63 -1.94 17.27
C ARG A 164 46.74 -1.59 16.28
N LEU A 165 47.89 -2.28 16.33
CA LEU A 165 48.98 -2.11 15.37
C LEU A 165 48.52 -2.42 13.95
N ARG A 166 47.78 -3.51 13.76
CA ARG A 166 47.14 -3.84 12.46
C ARG A 166 46.28 -2.69 11.97
N SER A 167 45.34 -2.22 12.77
CA SER A 167 44.43 -1.14 12.38
C SER A 167 45.18 0.13 11.92
N ILE A 168 46.24 0.52 12.64
CA ILE A 168 47.08 1.68 12.30
C ILE A 168 47.92 1.45 11.04
N ALA A 169 48.51 0.27 10.90
CA ALA A 169 49.31 -0.04 9.73
C ALA A 169 48.44 -0.07 8.46
N LEU A 170 47.25 -0.68 8.52
CA LEU A 170 46.31 -0.68 7.40
C LEU A 170 45.84 0.72 7.03
N SER A 171 45.55 1.59 8.01
CA SER A 171 45.17 2.98 7.72
C SER A 171 46.29 3.78 7.02
N LEU A 172 47.55 3.46 7.31
CA LEU A 172 48.70 4.07 6.64
C LEU A 172 49.00 3.46 5.27
N MET A 173 48.69 2.18 5.06
CA MET A 173 48.79 1.51 3.77
C MET A 173 47.72 1.99 2.78
N PHE A 174 46.53 2.33 3.27
CA PHE A 174 45.36 2.75 2.47
C PHE A 174 44.83 4.11 2.91
N PRO A 175 45.66 5.17 2.78
CA PRO A 175 45.37 6.48 3.38
C PRO A 175 44.16 7.17 2.72
N ASP A 176 43.96 6.94 1.41
CA ASP A 176 42.85 7.53 0.64
C ASP A 176 41.47 7.00 1.08
N GLU A 177 41.41 5.82 1.70
CA GLU A 177 40.17 5.18 2.16
C GLU A 177 39.81 5.55 3.61
N HIS A 178 40.76 6.07 4.38
CA HIS A 178 40.57 6.37 5.81
C HIS A 178 40.47 7.87 6.10
N TRP A 179 40.94 8.71 5.18
CA TRP A 179 40.95 10.17 5.29
C TRP A 179 40.17 10.84 4.14
N GLU A 180 39.06 10.22 3.70
CA GLU A 180 38.28 10.54 2.50
C GLU A 180 37.93 12.04 2.27
N ASP A 181 37.93 12.87 3.33
CA ASP A 181 37.56 14.29 3.28
C ASP A 181 38.74 15.28 3.19
N GLU A 182 40.00 14.84 3.27
CA GLU A 182 41.18 15.71 3.21
C GLU A 182 42.17 15.26 2.12
N GLU A 183 42.30 16.02 1.03
CA GLU A 183 43.41 15.80 0.07
C GLU A 183 44.75 15.87 0.82
N LEU A 184 45.46 14.73 0.88
CA LEU A 184 46.77 14.66 1.52
C LEU A 184 47.70 15.73 0.94
N LEU A 185 48.18 16.60 1.82
CA LEU A 185 49.14 17.65 1.48
C LEU A 185 50.44 16.99 0.96
N PRO A 186 51.20 17.66 0.06
CA PRO A 186 52.43 17.10 -0.49
C PRO A 186 53.42 16.59 0.57
N GLY A 187 53.58 17.33 1.68
CA GLY A 187 54.44 16.92 2.79
C GLY A 187 53.96 15.68 3.55
N GLN A 188 52.65 15.40 3.56
CA GLN A 188 52.10 14.19 4.16
C GLN A 188 52.38 12.96 3.28
N LYS A 189 52.30 13.11 1.95
CA LYS A 189 52.66 12.06 0.99
C LYS A 189 54.14 11.67 1.10
N GLU A 190 55.03 12.66 1.21
CA GLU A 190 56.47 12.41 1.43
C GLU A 190 56.75 11.63 2.72
N VAL A 191 55.99 11.88 3.79
CA VAL A 191 56.11 11.13 5.06
C VAL A 191 55.63 9.68 4.90
N LEU A 192 54.53 9.45 4.18
CA LEU A 192 54.02 8.11 3.90
C LEU A 192 55.00 7.28 3.05
N GLU A 193 55.65 7.90 2.05
CA GLU A 193 56.67 7.25 1.21
C GLU A 193 57.93 6.83 1.99
N GLN A 194 58.19 7.45 3.14
CA GLN A 194 59.33 7.17 4.01
C GLN A 194 59.03 6.10 5.07
N LEU A 195 57.80 5.59 5.13
CA LEU A 195 57.43 4.57 6.10
C LEU A 195 58.19 3.25 5.88
N PRO A 196 58.45 2.49 6.96
CA PRO A 196 58.97 1.13 6.83
C PRO A 196 57.97 0.25 6.07
N ASP A 197 58.44 -0.89 5.56
CA ASP A 197 57.58 -1.90 4.97
C ASP A 197 56.57 -2.41 6.00
N LEU A 198 55.33 -1.91 5.90
CA LEU A 198 54.27 -2.16 6.86
C LEU A 198 53.77 -3.61 6.81
N ASP A 199 53.83 -4.28 5.65
CA ASP A 199 53.52 -5.72 5.55
C ASP A 199 54.54 -6.53 6.33
N LEU A 200 55.83 -6.27 6.10
CA LEU A 200 56.90 -6.96 6.84
C LEU A 200 56.80 -6.69 8.34
N LEU A 201 56.54 -5.45 8.74
CA LEU A 201 56.37 -5.05 10.14
C LEU A 201 55.24 -5.84 10.81
N LEU A 202 54.08 -5.93 10.16
CA LEU A 202 52.94 -6.69 10.68
C LEU A 202 53.24 -8.19 10.74
N ARG A 203 53.84 -8.78 9.70
CA ARG A 203 54.22 -10.20 9.71
C ARG A 203 55.19 -10.54 10.84
N GLU A 204 56.15 -9.68 11.12
CA GLU A 204 57.05 -9.86 12.25
C GLU A 204 56.32 -9.76 13.60
N ALA A 205 55.40 -8.80 13.74
CA ALA A 205 54.57 -8.65 14.94
C ALA A 205 53.68 -9.90 15.15
N TYR A 206 53.07 -10.44 14.10
CA TYR A 206 52.22 -11.63 14.17
C TYR A 206 53.03 -12.89 14.53
N ALA A 207 54.20 -13.06 13.92
CA ALA A 207 55.11 -14.16 14.27
C ALA A 207 55.58 -14.13 15.74
N ARG A 208 55.66 -12.94 16.33
CA ARG A 208 55.93 -12.77 17.77
C ARG A 208 54.68 -13.02 18.62
N ALA A 209 53.51 -12.58 18.15
CA ALA A 209 52.23 -12.80 18.81
C ALA A 209 51.92 -14.30 18.98
N TRP A 210 52.25 -15.14 17.99
CA TRP A 210 52.14 -16.61 18.09
C TRP A 210 52.91 -17.23 19.26
N ARG A 211 53.91 -16.53 19.81
CA ARG A 211 54.75 -16.99 20.93
C ARG A 211 54.32 -16.40 22.27
N MET A 212 53.23 -15.63 22.30
CA MET A 212 52.73 -15.00 23.52
C MET A 212 52.28 -16.06 24.54
N PRO A 213 52.72 -15.94 25.80
CA PRO A 213 52.20 -16.78 26.88
C PRO A 213 50.71 -16.47 27.12
N GLY A 214 49.87 -17.51 27.13
CA GLY A 214 48.44 -17.36 27.43
C GLY A 214 47.56 -16.90 26.28
N LEU A 215 48.03 -16.98 25.02
CA LEU A 215 47.22 -16.72 23.84
C LEU A 215 46.06 -17.74 23.74
N GLU A 216 44.83 -17.24 23.84
CA GLU A 216 43.60 -18.05 23.81
C GLU A 216 43.33 -18.59 22.39
N ASP A 217 42.47 -19.60 22.27
CA ASP A 217 42.17 -20.21 20.95
C ASP A 217 41.45 -19.22 20.02
N ASP A 218 40.59 -18.36 20.55
CA ASP A 218 39.92 -17.29 19.79
C ASP A 218 40.92 -16.25 19.27
N ASP A 219 41.92 -15.86 20.09
CA ASP A 219 42.98 -14.94 19.68
C ASP A 219 43.87 -15.56 18.58
N LYS A 220 44.12 -16.87 18.61
CA LYS A 220 44.85 -17.57 17.53
C LYS A 220 44.08 -17.54 16.21
N ILE A 221 42.77 -17.71 16.27
CA ILE A 221 41.89 -17.62 15.09
C ILE A 221 41.93 -16.20 14.52
N ARG A 222 41.82 -15.18 15.37
CA ARG A 222 41.95 -13.77 14.95
C ARG A 222 43.34 -13.50 14.34
N LEU A 223 44.40 -13.99 14.96
CA LEU A 223 45.76 -13.83 14.44
C LEU A 223 45.94 -14.49 13.07
N GLN A 224 45.39 -15.70 12.89
CA GLN A 224 45.40 -16.42 11.62
C GLN A 224 44.58 -15.69 10.53
N ALA A 225 43.46 -15.08 10.91
CA ALA A 225 42.67 -14.20 10.07
C ALA A 225 43.48 -12.97 9.60
N MET A 226 44.21 -12.32 10.52
CA MET A 226 45.08 -11.17 10.19
C MET A 226 46.22 -11.57 9.24
N GLU A 227 46.84 -12.75 9.44
CA GLU A 227 47.85 -13.28 8.50
C GLU A 227 47.26 -13.56 7.11
N THR A 228 46.05 -14.12 7.08
CA THR A 228 45.33 -14.42 5.83
C THR A 228 44.99 -13.15 5.06
N GLU A 229 44.59 -12.08 5.75
CA GLU A 229 44.37 -10.76 5.15
C GLU A 229 45.62 -10.23 4.46
N LEU A 230 46.79 -10.29 5.11
CA LEU A 230 48.06 -9.84 4.49
C LEU A 230 48.42 -10.65 3.24
N ASP A 231 48.17 -11.96 3.26
CA ASP A 231 48.38 -12.80 2.08
C ASP A 231 47.42 -12.46 0.94
N MET A 232 46.18 -12.07 1.25
CA MET A 232 45.22 -11.58 0.27
C MET A 232 45.61 -10.20 -0.27
N LEU A 233 46.10 -9.30 0.57
CA LEU A 233 46.60 -7.98 0.14
C LEU A 233 47.81 -8.08 -0.79
N ALA A 234 48.64 -9.10 -0.61
CA ALA A 234 49.77 -9.38 -1.50
C ALA A 234 49.35 -9.95 -2.86
N ALA A 235 48.12 -10.46 -3.00
CA ALA A 235 47.62 -11.01 -4.25
C ALA A 235 47.32 -9.89 -5.27
N THR A 236 47.76 -10.07 -6.51
CA THR A 236 47.41 -9.13 -7.59
C THR A 236 45.92 -9.21 -7.92
N PRO A 237 45.27 -8.10 -8.34
CA PRO A 237 43.87 -8.14 -8.78
C PRO A 237 43.63 -9.25 -9.81
N GLY A 238 42.65 -10.11 -9.55
CA GLY A 238 42.33 -11.27 -10.41
C GLY A 238 43.12 -12.56 -10.11
N ASP A 239 44.08 -12.57 -9.17
CA ASP A 239 44.74 -13.82 -8.73
C ASP A 239 43.87 -14.59 -7.73
N ALA A 240 42.82 -15.21 -8.27
CA ALA A 240 41.91 -16.08 -7.54
C ALA A 240 42.63 -17.26 -6.85
N LEU A 241 43.77 -17.71 -7.39
CA LEU A 241 44.47 -18.87 -6.82
C LEU A 241 45.20 -18.51 -5.53
N ALA A 242 45.88 -17.37 -5.50
CA ALA A 242 46.55 -16.88 -4.29
C ALA A 242 45.54 -16.60 -3.17
N VAL A 243 44.43 -15.92 -3.48
CA VAL A 243 43.38 -15.64 -2.49
C VAL A 243 42.73 -16.92 -1.96
N ARG A 244 42.44 -17.89 -2.83
CA ARG A 244 41.98 -19.22 -2.38
C ARG A 244 42.97 -19.91 -1.44
N ALA A 245 44.25 -19.90 -1.79
CA ALA A 245 45.28 -20.54 -0.99
C ALA A 245 45.44 -19.87 0.39
N ALA A 246 45.25 -18.55 0.45
CA ALA A 246 45.21 -17.80 1.69
C ALA A 246 43.97 -18.20 2.54
N LEU A 247 42.77 -18.09 1.98
CA LEU A 247 41.51 -18.39 2.68
C LEU A 247 41.41 -19.85 3.14
N ALA A 248 41.98 -20.80 2.40
CA ALA A 248 42.01 -22.21 2.78
C ALA A 248 42.79 -22.51 4.07
N LYS A 249 43.55 -21.53 4.58
CA LYS A 249 44.20 -21.63 5.90
C LYS A 249 43.18 -21.53 7.02
N LEU A 250 42.08 -20.79 6.80
CA LEU A 250 41.04 -20.58 7.80
C LEU A 250 40.05 -21.75 7.78
N PRO A 251 39.61 -22.23 8.96
CA PRO A 251 38.58 -23.25 9.03
C PRO A 251 37.24 -22.69 8.55
N GLU A 252 36.48 -23.49 7.80
CA GLU A 252 35.10 -23.15 7.44
C GLU A 252 34.19 -23.42 8.65
N PRO A 253 33.39 -22.44 9.10
CA PRO A 253 32.53 -22.62 10.27
C PRO A 253 31.38 -23.60 9.98
N VAL A 254 30.98 -24.37 11.00
CA VAL A 254 29.73 -25.15 10.93
C VAL A 254 28.58 -24.19 11.21
N LEU A 255 27.85 -23.83 10.16
CA LEU A 255 26.69 -22.95 10.28
C LEU A 255 25.47 -23.76 10.76
N PRO A 256 24.81 -23.36 11.87
CA PRO A 256 23.53 -23.93 12.27
C PRO A 256 22.47 -23.80 11.17
N ASP A 257 21.48 -24.70 11.14
CA ASP A 257 20.36 -24.63 10.19
C ASP A 257 19.57 -23.30 10.32
N GLU A 258 19.53 -22.72 11.52
CA GLU A 258 18.94 -21.40 11.82
C GLU A 258 19.81 -20.21 11.36
N TYR A 259 21.04 -20.45 10.92
CA TYR A 259 21.95 -19.45 10.36
C TYR A 259 21.91 -19.41 8.82
N VAL A 260 21.21 -20.37 8.21
CA VAL A 260 21.21 -20.63 6.77
C VAL A 260 19.78 -20.77 6.26
N GLY A 261 19.43 -19.96 5.25
CA GLY A 261 18.18 -20.15 4.51
C GLY A 261 17.31 -18.91 4.44
N GLU A 262 16.13 -19.11 3.85
CA GLU A 262 15.14 -18.06 3.59
C GLU A 262 14.12 -17.90 4.72
N ALA A 263 13.98 -18.91 5.59
CA ALA A 263 12.92 -19.02 6.61
C ALA A 263 13.50 -18.93 8.03
N LEU A 264 14.21 -17.84 8.33
CA LEU A 264 14.81 -17.61 9.66
C LEU A 264 13.87 -16.76 10.52
N ASP A 265 13.92 -16.95 11.84
CA ASP A 265 13.01 -16.30 12.80
C ASP A 265 13.43 -14.86 13.18
N ASP A 266 14.69 -14.47 12.98
CA ASP A 266 15.23 -13.13 13.27
C ASP A 266 15.43 -12.31 11.98
N GLU A 267 14.38 -11.65 11.48
CA GLU A 267 14.40 -10.93 10.20
C GLU A 267 14.77 -9.43 10.29
N TYR A 268 15.17 -8.93 11.46
CA TYR A 268 15.47 -7.49 11.64
C TYR A 268 16.86 -7.08 11.16
N THR A 269 17.85 -7.98 11.22
CA THR A 269 19.23 -7.71 10.79
C THR A 269 19.58 -8.60 9.61
N SER A 270 19.93 -8.02 8.46
CA SER A 270 20.50 -8.83 7.38
C SER A 270 21.81 -9.46 7.87
N ARG A 271 22.14 -10.64 7.38
CA ARG A 271 23.40 -11.26 7.74
C ARG A 271 24.55 -10.57 7.01
N GLN A 272 25.45 -9.94 7.76
CA GLN A 272 26.57 -9.13 7.26
C GLN A 272 27.92 -9.84 7.35
N GLU A 273 27.95 -11.04 7.94
CA GLU A 273 29.19 -11.79 8.17
C GLU A 273 29.45 -12.78 7.03
N LEU A 274 30.69 -12.90 6.59
CA LEU A 274 31.09 -13.84 5.55
C LEU A 274 31.81 -15.05 6.14
N THR A 275 31.60 -16.24 5.58
CA THR A 275 32.54 -17.34 5.81
C THR A 275 33.82 -17.17 4.96
N PRO A 276 34.92 -17.89 5.23
CA PRO A 276 36.08 -17.90 4.35
C PRO A 276 35.73 -18.27 2.89
N SER A 277 34.82 -19.23 2.68
CA SER A 277 34.33 -19.52 1.33
C SER A 277 33.48 -18.39 0.72
N GLY A 278 32.72 -17.65 1.54
CA GLY A 278 32.00 -16.44 1.13
C GLY A 278 32.92 -15.33 0.63
N TRP A 279 34.07 -15.15 1.28
CA TRP A 279 35.13 -14.26 0.81
C TRP A 279 35.72 -14.66 -0.54
N GLY A 280 36.05 -15.94 -0.69
CA GLY A 280 36.58 -16.48 -1.94
C GLY A 280 35.57 -16.34 -3.09
N PHE A 281 34.29 -16.56 -2.79
CA PHE A 281 33.19 -16.37 -3.72
C PHE A 281 33.10 -14.91 -4.20
N LEU A 282 33.05 -13.94 -3.29
CA LEU A 282 32.94 -12.51 -3.65
C LEU A 282 34.15 -12.02 -4.44
N TRP A 283 35.35 -12.42 -4.02
CA TRP A 283 36.60 -12.07 -4.71
C TRP A 283 36.61 -12.59 -6.14
N GLU A 284 36.34 -13.88 -6.34
CA GLU A 284 36.32 -14.47 -7.69
C GLU A 284 35.18 -13.93 -8.56
N MET A 285 34.02 -13.68 -7.96
CA MET A 285 32.88 -13.14 -8.69
C MET A 285 33.22 -11.77 -9.30
N GLY A 286 33.96 -10.92 -8.57
CA GLY A 286 34.41 -9.62 -9.06
C GLY A 286 35.14 -9.64 -10.41
N PHE A 287 35.68 -10.79 -10.82
CA PHE A 287 36.39 -10.98 -12.08
C PHE A 287 35.75 -12.03 -13.00
N ALA A 288 34.66 -12.68 -12.58
CA ALA A 288 34.03 -13.77 -13.31
C ALA A 288 33.12 -13.25 -14.43
N GLN A 289 33.11 -13.95 -15.57
CA GLN A 289 32.14 -13.76 -16.64
C GLN A 289 31.05 -14.85 -16.57
N PRO A 290 29.91 -14.73 -17.28
CA PRO A 290 28.82 -15.72 -17.20
C PRO A 290 29.24 -17.15 -17.48
N ASN A 291 30.22 -17.35 -18.37
CA ASN A 291 30.76 -18.67 -18.69
C ASN A 291 31.55 -19.29 -17.52
N ASP A 292 32.02 -18.47 -16.58
CA ASP A 292 32.77 -18.89 -15.40
C ASP A 292 31.85 -19.22 -14.21
N TYR A 293 30.58 -18.79 -14.24
CA TYR A 293 29.66 -18.91 -13.12
C TYR A 293 29.51 -20.35 -12.62
N ALA A 294 29.45 -21.32 -13.54
CA ALA A 294 29.35 -22.73 -13.17
C ALA A 294 30.61 -23.22 -12.42
N ALA A 295 31.79 -22.75 -12.82
CA ALA A 295 33.05 -23.10 -12.18
C ALA A 295 33.22 -22.42 -10.82
N VAL A 296 32.79 -21.16 -10.70
CA VAL A 296 32.77 -20.42 -9.43
C VAL A 296 31.83 -21.11 -8.43
N LEU A 297 30.59 -21.43 -8.82
CA LEU A 297 29.63 -22.12 -7.94
C LEU A 297 30.05 -23.54 -7.57
N ALA A 298 30.80 -24.23 -8.43
CA ALA A 298 31.36 -25.54 -8.12
C ALA A 298 32.47 -25.46 -7.05
N ARG A 299 33.26 -24.38 -7.04
CA ARG A 299 34.27 -24.12 -6.00
C ARG A 299 33.65 -23.62 -4.70
N TYR A 300 32.61 -22.79 -4.82
CA TYR A 300 31.94 -22.15 -3.70
C TYR A 300 30.43 -22.49 -3.74
N PRO A 301 30.05 -23.68 -3.24
CA PRO A 301 28.65 -24.08 -3.24
C PRO A 301 27.80 -23.30 -2.23
N GLY A 302 28.40 -22.58 -1.28
CA GLY A 302 27.69 -21.97 -0.15
C GLY A 302 27.10 -23.02 0.82
N PRO A 303 26.32 -22.58 1.82
CA PRO A 303 25.91 -21.20 2.12
C PRO A 303 27.05 -20.33 2.66
N PHE A 304 26.94 -19.01 2.50
CA PHE A 304 28.01 -18.06 2.84
C PHE A 304 27.82 -17.29 4.15
N ALA A 305 26.73 -17.58 4.88
CA ALA A 305 26.25 -16.79 6.02
C ALA A 305 25.97 -15.30 5.70
N HIS A 306 26.00 -14.89 4.43
CA HIS A 306 25.84 -13.50 4.02
C HIS A 306 24.71 -13.36 2.98
N ASP A 307 23.71 -12.53 3.28
CA ASP A 307 22.51 -12.43 2.45
C ASP A 307 22.81 -11.98 1.02
N PHE A 308 23.71 -11.02 0.83
CA PHE A 308 24.05 -10.58 -0.51
C PHE A 308 24.75 -11.68 -1.32
N SER A 309 25.70 -12.40 -0.71
CA SER A 309 26.47 -13.45 -1.38
C SER A 309 25.59 -14.66 -1.73
N ASP A 310 24.73 -15.09 -0.79
CA ASP A 310 23.76 -16.16 -1.03
C ASP A 310 22.77 -15.76 -2.15
N GLY A 311 22.34 -14.49 -2.16
CA GLY A 311 21.48 -13.93 -3.20
C GLY A 311 22.12 -13.88 -4.59
N LEU A 312 23.39 -13.48 -4.68
CA LEU A 312 24.15 -13.50 -5.94
C LEU A 312 24.33 -14.94 -6.45
N ALA A 313 24.69 -15.88 -5.58
CA ALA A 313 24.83 -17.27 -5.98
C ALA A 313 23.49 -17.87 -6.45
N ALA A 314 22.38 -17.52 -5.81
CA ALA A 314 21.04 -17.88 -6.29
C ALA A 314 20.75 -17.27 -7.67
N MET A 315 21.10 -16.00 -7.91
CA MET A 315 20.96 -15.36 -9.22
C MET A 315 21.79 -16.09 -10.30
N MET A 316 23.05 -16.41 -10.01
CA MET A 316 23.92 -17.17 -10.92
C MET A 316 23.35 -18.56 -11.23
N ARG A 317 22.83 -19.27 -10.22
CA ARG A 317 22.15 -20.57 -10.41
C ARG A 317 20.91 -20.42 -11.29
N SER A 318 20.15 -19.33 -11.15
CA SER A 318 19.00 -19.05 -12.00
C SER A 318 19.42 -18.86 -13.47
N ILE A 319 20.51 -18.12 -13.71
CA ILE A 319 21.05 -17.89 -15.07
C ILE A 319 21.48 -19.21 -15.73
N LEU A 320 22.12 -20.10 -14.96
CA LEU A 320 22.60 -21.40 -15.45
C LEU A 320 21.50 -22.47 -15.57
N ALA A 321 20.34 -22.26 -14.95
CA ALA A 321 19.28 -23.25 -14.90
C ALA A 321 18.63 -23.48 -16.28
N ILE A 322 18.67 -24.75 -16.71
CA ILE A 322 18.07 -25.21 -17.97
C ILE A 322 16.55 -25.28 -17.83
N HIS A 323 16.06 -25.84 -16.72
CA HIS A 323 14.64 -26.03 -16.46
C HIS A 323 13.98 -24.78 -15.88
N GLU A 324 12.78 -24.45 -16.37
CA GLU A 324 12.02 -23.26 -15.96
C GLU A 324 11.72 -23.25 -14.45
N ASN A 325 11.25 -24.37 -13.90
CA ASN A 325 10.93 -24.47 -12.47
C ASN A 325 12.15 -24.21 -11.57
N GLU A 326 13.33 -24.69 -11.96
CA GLU A 326 14.56 -24.48 -11.20
C GLU A 326 15.03 -23.04 -11.31
N ARG A 327 15.00 -22.46 -12.51
CA ARG A 327 15.30 -21.05 -12.76
C ARG A 327 14.43 -20.16 -11.88
N ASP A 328 13.13 -20.33 -11.97
CA ASP A 328 12.15 -19.51 -11.24
C ASP A 328 12.35 -19.63 -9.73
N ARG A 329 12.59 -20.85 -9.22
CA ARG A 329 12.90 -21.08 -7.81
C ARG A 329 14.18 -20.36 -7.37
N TYR A 330 15.26 -20.44 -8.15
CA TYR A 330 16.51 -19.77 -7.83
C TYR A 330 16.40 -18.24 -7.93
N LEU A 331 15.64 -17.71 -8.88
CA LEU A 331 15.40 -16.27 -8.97
C LEU A 331 14.59 -15.75 -7.78
N VAL A 332 13.55 -16.47 -7.34
CA VAL A 332 12.80 -16.12 -6.12
C VAL A 332 13.70 -16.15 -4.90
N SER A 333 14.56 -17.17 -4.79
CA SER A 333 15.57 -17.26 -3.74
C SER A 333 16.50 -16.04 -3.74
N ALA A 334 17.00 -15.64 -4.92
CA ALA A 334 17.83 -14.45 -5.08
C ALA A 334 17.11 -13.17 -4.61
N VAL A 335 15.84 -13.00 -4.98
CA VAL A 335 15.02 -11.88 -4.50
C VAL A 335 14.91 -11.88 -2.98
N ASN A 336 14.63 -13.03 -2.36
CA ASN A 336 14.43 -13.13 -0.92
C ASN A 336 15.68 -12.77 -0.12
N TYR A 337 16.85 -13.20 -0.57
CA TYR A 337 18.14 -12.87 0.02
C TYR A 337 18.51 -11.40 -0.20
N LEU A 338 18.50 -10.93 -1.45
CA LEU A 338 18.93 -9.57 -1.79
C LEU A 338 18.03 -8.49 -1.19
N SER A 339 16.72 -8.74 -1.09
CA SER A 339 15.79 -7.79 -0.45
C SER A 339 16.00 -7.66 1.06
N ARG A 340 16.56 -8.66 1.76
CA ARG A 340 16.96 -8.49 3.18
C ARG A 340 18.16 -7.57 3.29
N TYR A 341 19.17 -7.82 2.46
CA TYR A 341 20.39 -7.01 2.44
C TYR A 341 20.11 -5.53 2.20
N ALA A 342 19.21 -5.23 1.26
CA ALA A 342 18.83 -3.86 0.90
C ALA A 342 18.14 -3.04 2.02
N ARG A 343 17.89 -3.62 3.21
CA ARG A 343 17.29 -2.93 4.35
C ARG A 343 18.32 -2.23 5.26
N VAL A 344 19.61 -2.54 5.12
CA VAL A 344 20.63 -2.04 6.04
C VAL A 344 21.16 -0.69 5.57
N SER A 345 21.23 0.26 6.50
CA SER A 345 21.72 1.62 6.26
C SER A 345 23.24 1.69 6.07
N ASP A 346 23.96 0.68 6.55
CA ASP A 346 25.40 0.48 6.40
C ASP A 346 25.65 -0.74 5.51
N ILE A 347 26.27 -0.54 4.35
CA ILE A 347 26.36 -1.55 3.29
C ILE A 347 27.80 -2.03 3.20
N ASP A 348 28.36 -2.33 4.36
CA ASP A 348 29.73 -2.80 4.48
C ASP A 348 29.77 -4.29 4.23
N MET A 349 30.30 -4.67 3.07
CA MET A 349 30.36 -6.06 2.63
C MET A 349 31.67 -6.71 3.05
N GLY A 350 31.62 -7.53 4.09
CA GLY A 350 32.79 -8.29 4.52
C GLY A 350 33.73 -7.46 5.36
N ASP A 351 33.24 -6.75 6.36
CA ASP A 351 34.11 -6.26 7.45
C ASP A 351 34.20 -7.29 8.59
N LEU A 352 33.34 -8.30 8.51
CA LEU A 352 33.18 -9.34 9.50
C LEU A 352 33.29 -10.70 8.82
N MET A 353 33.99 -11.61 9.49
CA MET A 353 34.08 -13.01 9.11
C MET A 353 33.55 -13.89 10.22
N VAL A 354 32.79 -14.91 9.86
CA VAL A 354 32.34 -15.96 10.77
C VAL A 354 33.47 -16.98 10.96
N GLN A 355 33.89 -17.16 12.21
CA GLN A 355 34.93 -18.09 12.65
C GLN A 355 34.57 -18.69 14.01
N GLY A 356 35.20 -19.78 14.42
CA GLY A 356 35.05 -20.32 15.79
C GLY A 356 35.14 -21.84 15.85
N ALA A 357 35.74 -22.36 16.93
CA ALA A 357 35.92 -23.80 17.13
C ALA A 357 34.63 -24.52 17.59
N ASP A 358 33.76 -23.80 18.33
CA ASP A 358 32.56 -24.33 18.98
C ASP A 358 31.24 -23.69 18.46
N GLY A 359 31.31 -22.82 17.45
CA GLY A 359 30.14 -22.13 16.86
C GLY A 359 30.52 -20.89 16.04
N PRO A 360 29.54 -20.20 15.40
CA PRO A 360 29.79 -18.97 14.66
C PRO A 360 30.07 -17.78 15.59
N GLU A 361 31.30 -17.30 15.61
CA GLU A 361 31.74 -16.03 16.20
C GLU A 361 32.08 -15.04 15.08
N SER A 362 31.61 -13.80 15.22
CA SER A 362 31.91 -12.72 14.28
C SER A 362 33.20 -12.04 14.68
N ILE A 363 34.23 -12.12 13.83
CA ILE A 363 35.51 -11.44 14.03
C ILE A 363 35.73 -10.38 12.94
N PRO A 364 36.34 -9.22 13.28
CA PRO A 364 36.73 -8.24 12.27
C PRO A 364 37.71 -8.83 11.28
N PHE A 365 37.39 -8.79 9.99
CA PHE A 365 38.19 -9.34 8.91
C PHE A 365 38.07 -8.46 7.68
N ALA A 366 39.18 -8.24 6.98
CA ALA A 366 39.26 -7.29 5.87
C ALA A 366 38.83 -5.88 6.27
N PHE A 367 39.74 -5.18 6.97
CA PHE A 367 39.57 -3.74 7.09
C PHE A 367 39.60 -3.12 5.67
N SER A 368 38.95 -1.98 5.49
CA SER A 368 38.61 -1.30 4.22
C SER A 368 39.62 -1.35 3.05
N GLY A 369 40.91 -1.60 3.32
CA GLY A 369 42.02 -1.73 2.36
C GLY A 369 42.04 -2.92 1.41
N LEU A 370 41.23 -3.96 1.64
CA LEU A 370 41.07 -5.02 0.64
C LEU A 370 40.18 -4.51 -0.49
N ARG A 371 40.79 -4.21 -1.66
CA ARG A 371 40.06 -3.83 -2.89
C ARG A 371 39.03 -4.90 -3.24
N ARG A 372 37.81 -4.70 -2.78
CA ARG A 372 36.65 -5.54 -3.04
C ARG A 372 35.68 -4.80 -3.96
N PRO A 373 35.02 -5.48 -4.89
CA PRO A 373 33.96 -4.85 -5.68
C PRO A 373 32.82 -4.43 -4.75
N THR A 374 32.23 -3.26 -5.00
CA THR A 374 31.06 -2.83 -4.22
C THR A 374 29.86 -3.73 -4.52
N PRO A 375 28.85 -3.81 -3.63
CA PRO A 375 27.62 -4.53 -3.94
C PRO A 375 26.96 -4.04 -5.24
N VAL A 376 27.07 -2.75 -5.55
CA VAL A 376 26.58 -2.19 -6.82
C VAL A 376 27.38 -2.71 -8.01
N ASP A 377 28.72 -2.77 -7.91
CA ASP A 377 29.61 -3.29 -8.97
C ASP A 377 29.36 -4.78 -9.27
N LEU A 378 29.12 -5.56 -8.23
CA LEU A 378 28.79 -6.98 -8.37
C LEU A 378 27.42 -7.17 -9.03
N LEU A 379 26.42 -6.42 -8.58
CA LEU A 379 25.07 -6.47 -9.14
C LEU A 379 25.05 -6.03 -10.60
N ILE A 380 25.74 -4.94 -10.95
CA ILE A 380 25.81 -4.46 -12.33
C ILE A 380 26.54 -5.45 -13.23
N SER A 381 27.62 -6.09 -12.74
CA SER A 381 28.34 -7.13 -13.49
C SER A 381 27.39 -8.26 -13.90
N VAL A 382 26.66 -8.83 -12.93
CA VAL A 382 25.71 -9.92 -13.20
C VAL A 382 24.63 -9.51 -14.19
N VAL A 383 24.09 -8.30 -14.06
CA VAL A 383 22.94 -7.84 -14.87
C VAL A 383 23.38 -7.35 -16.26
N HIS A 384 24.54 -6.71 -16.39
CA HIS A 384 25.10 -6.27 -17.66
C HIS A 384 25.29 -7.45 -18.62
N ASP A 385 25.71 -8.58 -18.05
CA ASP A 385 25.99 -9.79 -18.82
C ASP A 385 24.74 -10.64 -19.10
N LEU A 386 23.57 -10.26 -18.56
CA LEU A 386 22.32 -10.95 -18.87
C LEU A 386 21.91 -10.73 -20.31
N THR A 387 21.89 -11.82 -21.08
CA THR A 387 21.35 -11.79 -22.44
C THR A 387 19.82 -11.59 -22.44
N LYS A 388 19.29 -10.94 -23.48
CA LYS A 388 17.83 -10.87 -23.71
C LYS A 388 17.19 -12.25 -23.93
N ALA A 389 17.99 -13.29 -24.17
CA ALA A 389 17.54 -14.66 -24.30
C ALA A 389 17.28 -15.33 -22.93
N TYR A 390 17.80 -14.78 -21.83
CA TYR A 390 17.46 -15.24 -20.49
C TYR A 390 15.96 -14.99 -20.24
N PRO A 391 15.15 -16.03 -19.95
CA PRO A 391 13.69 -15.87 -19.94
C PRO A 391 13.15 -14.90 -18.88
N ARG A 392 13.90 -14.69 -17.79
CA ARG A 392 13.56 -13.72 -16.72
C ARG A 392 14.42 -12.45 -16.78
N HIS A 393 14.91 -12.08 -17.97
CA HIS A 393 15.78 -10.92 -18.16
C HIS A 393 15.14 -9.62 -17.66
N ARG A 394 13.85 -9.41 -17.93
CA ARG A 394 13.15 -8.19 -17.50
C ARG A 394 13.06 -8.12 -15.97
N GLU A 395 12.68 -9.22 -15.34
CA GLU A 395 12.53 -9.35 -13.89
C GLU A 395 13.87 -9.14 -13.18
N ALA A 396 14.95 -9.76 -13.66
CA ALA A 396 16.27 -9.61 -13.07
C ALA A 396 16.81 -8.17 -13.21
N CYS A 397 16.64 -7.53 -14.37
CA CYS A 397 17.01 -6.12 -14.56
C CYS A 397 16.22 -5.19 -13.63
N GLN A 398 14.95 -5.50 -13.37
CA GLN A 398 14.12 -4.67 -12.49
C GLN A 398 14.45 -4.88 -11.01
N LEU A 399 14.72 -6.12 -10.58
CA LEU A 399 15.26 -6.41 -9.26
C LEU A 399 16.55 -5.62 -9.01
N TYR A 400 17.48 -5.63 -9.97
CA TYR A 400 18.71 -4.84 -9.93
C TYR A 400 18.47 -3.35 -9.69
N LEU A 401 17.64 -2.71 -10.52
CA LEU A 401 17.35 -1.27 -10.40
C LEU A 401 16.78 -0.93 -9.02
N LYS A 402 16.00 -1.84 -8.43
CA LYS A 402 15.42 -1.66 -7.10
C LYS A 402 16.43 -1.82 -5.98
N LEU A 403 17.30 -2.81 -6.08
CA LEU A 403 18.37 -3.02 -5.12
C LEU A 403 19.37 -1.85 -5.13
N VAL A 404 19.79 -1.38 -6.30
CA VAL A 404 20.68 -0.21 -6.40
C VAL A 404 20.04 1.03 -5.79
N HIS A 405 18.76 1.27 -6.06
CA HIS A 405 18.05 2.39 -5.42
C HIS A 405 18.00 2.27 -3.89
N ALA A 406 17.79 1.06 -3.37
CA ALA A 406 17.75 0.84 -1.93
C ALA A 406 19.15 0.94 -1.28
N ILE A 407 20.19 0.51 -1.99
CA ILE A 407 21.58 0.48 -1.54
C ILE A 407 22.24 1.86 -1.57
N SER A 408 22.05 2.65 -2.63
CA SER A 408 22.77 3.93 -2.81
C SER A 408 22.18 5.08 -1.98
N ALA A 409 22.06 4.95 -0.66
CA ALA A 409 21.42 5.87 0.30
C ALA A 409 21.81 7.38 0.20
N SER A 410 22.75 7.76 -0.68
CA SER A 410 23.13 9.12 -1.03
C SER A 410 22.75 9.52 -2.47
N GLY A 411 21.67 10.30 -2.63
CA GLY A 411 21.61 11.42 -3.58
C GLY A 411 21.84 11.20 -5.08
N ALA A 412 21.91 9.98 -5.60
CA ALA A 412 22.00 9.77 -7.04
C ALA A 412 20.63 10.06 -7.68
N ASP A 413 20.62 11.02 -8.62
CA ASP A 413 19.44 11.53 -9.33
C ASP A 413 18.87 10.52 -10.34
N TYR A 414 18.57 9.30 -9.88
CA TYR A 414 17.87 8.26 -10.64
C TYR A 414 16.36 8.50 -10.72
N THR A 415 15.86 9.54 -10.04
CA THR A 415 14.49 10.05 -10.16
C THR A 415 14.14 10.50 -11.59
N LYS A 416 15.14 10.60 -12.48
CA LYS A 416 15.02 11.04 -13.87
C LYS A 416 14.97 9.93 -14.93
N GLN A 417 14.90 8.65 -14.55
CA GLN A 417 14.73 7.56 -15.52
C GLN A 417 13.41 6.79 -15.34
N PRO A 418 12.83 6.31 -16.46
CA PRO A 418 11.43 6.54 -16.81
C PRO A 418 10.45 5.63 -16.06
N HIS A 419 9.28 6.21 -15.81
CA HIS A 419 7.96 5.60 -15.62
C HIS A 419 7.97 4.08 -15.73
N MET A 420 7.89 3.49 -14.55
CA MET A 420 7.79 2.07 -14.31
C MET A 420 6.45 1.57 -14.86
N GLN A 421 6.49 0.76 -15.92
CA GLN A 421 5.31 0.01 -16.39
C GLN A 421 5.27 -1.29 -15.58
N PHE A 422 4.95 -1.18 -14.29
CA PHE A 422 4.94 -2.31 -13.34
C PHE A 422 4.00 -3.46 -13.72
N GLU A 423 3.04 -3.18 -14.59
CA GLU A 423 2.18 -4.18 -15.23
C GLU A 423 3.01 -5.27 -15.95
N ASP A 424 4.22 -4.94 -16.40
CA ASP A 424 5.15 -5.87 -17.05
C ASP A 424 5.87 -6.84 -16.08
N LEU A 425 5.70 -6.69 -14.75
CA LEU A 425 6.37 -7.51 -13.72
C LEU A 425 5.39 -8.34 -12.88
N ALA A 426 4.30 -8.78 -13.51
CA ALA A 426 3.28 -9.61 -12.85
C ALA A 426 3.87 -10.85 -12.16
N TRP A 427 4.86 -11.52 -12.79
CA TRP A 427 5.49 -12.71 -12.23
C TRP A 427 6.21 -12.43 -10.89
N LEU A 428 7.04 -11.38 -10.80
CA LEU A 428 7.75 -11.05 -9.55
C LEU A 428 6.79 -10.72 -8.42
N ARG A 429 5.71 -9.98 -8.73
CA ARG A 429 4.67 -9.62 -7.75
C ARG A 429 3.94 -10.85 -7.22
N GLU A 430 3.63 -11.79 -8.09
CA GLU A 430 2.99 -13.06 -7.72
C GLU A 430 3.92 -13.96 -6.89
N LYS A 431 5.23 -13.93 -7.17
CA LYS A 431 6.19 -14.87 -6.56
C LYS A 431 6.90 -14.36 -5.31
N SER A 432 6.98 -13.06 -5.08
CA SER A 432 7.75 -12.51 -3.95
C SER A 432 7.08 -11.32 -3.27
N CYS A 433 6.65 -11.55 -2.03
CA CYS A 433 6.16 -10.50 -1.14
C CYS A 433 7.25 -9.47 -0.80
N ARG A 434 8.49 -9.92 -0.60
CA ARG A 434 9.64 -9.03 -0.32
C ARG A 434 9.93 -8.06 -1.46
N PHE A 435 9.82 -8.52 -2.71
CA PHE A 435 9.89 -7.63 -3.86
C PHE A 435 8.81 -6.57 -3.81
N GLN A 436 7.56 -6.94 -3.50
CA GLN A 436 6.46 -5.98 -3.38
C GLN A 436 6.73 -4.94 -2.28
N TRP A 437 7.22 -5.36 -1.11
CA TRP A 437 7.60 -4.46 -0.03
C TRP A 437 8.73 -3.49 -0.43
N MET A 438 9.77 -3.99 -1.09
CA MET A 438 10.87 -3.17 -1.63
C MET A 438 10.37 -2.20 -2.73
N ALA A 439 9.46 -2.66 -3.59
CA ALA A 439 8.85 -1.84 -4.63
C ALA A 439 7.98 -0.72 -4.02
N MET A 440 7.25 -0.99 -2.94
CA MET A 440 6.50 0.01 -2.18
C MET A 440 7.41 1.14 -1.69
N ASN A 441 8.55 0.81 -1.07
CA ASN A 441 9.46 1.83 -0.50
C ASN A 441 10.12 2.74 -1.56
N SER A 442 10.26 2.24 -2.79
CA SER A 442 10.85 2.99 -3.91
C SER A 442 9.82 3.56 -4.89
N ALA A 443 8.52 3.38 -4.63
CA ALA A 443 7.47 3.85 -5.53
C ALA A 443 7.29 5.37 -5.43
N VAL A 444 7.26 6.02 -6.60
CA VAL A 444 7.11 7.48 -6.73
C VAL A 444 5.68 7.93 -6.44
N THR A 445 4.68 7.17 -6.91
CA THR A 445 3.26 7.54 -6.78
C THR A 445 2.64 6.87 -5.55
N LEU A 446 1.72 7.59 -4.89
CA LEU A 446 0.93 7.02 -3.79
C LEU A 446 0.08 5.83 -4.25
N ARG A 447 -0.43 5.88 -5.49
CA ARG A 447 -1.16 4.77 -6.11
C ARG A 447 -0.35 3.47 -6.06
N ASP A 448 0.88 3.51 -6.57
CA ASP A 448 1.70 2.31 -6.68
C ASP A 448 2.16 1.82 -5.30
N ARG A 449 2.46 2.75 -4.36
CA ARG A 449 2.71 2.39 -2.95
C ARG A 449 1.57 1.58 -2.34
N LEU A 450 0.33 2.06 -2.50
CA LEU A 450 -0.85 1.38 -1.97
C LEU A 450 -1.07 0.02 -2.63
N ARG A 451 -0.92 -0.08 -3.96
CA ARG A 451 -1.05 -1.37 -4.67
C ARG A 451 -0.05 -2.40 -4.15
N PHE A 452 1.24 -2.05 -4.05
CA PHE A 452 2.26 -2.95 -3.53
C PHE A 452 2.06 -3.32 -2.08
N PHE A 453 1.66 -2.35 -1.25
CA PHE A 453 1.33 -2.61 0.14
C PHE A 453 0.23 -3.66 0.27
N LEU A 454 -0.92 -3.43 -0.39
CA LEU A 454 -2.09 -4.32 -0.31
C LEU A 454 -1.76 -5.71 -0.87
N ASP A 455 -1.09 -5.79 -2.03
CA ASP A 455 -0.71 -7.07 -2.64
C ASP A 455 0.35 -7.82 -1.83
N ALA A 456 1.26 -7.11 -1.14
CA ALA A 456 2.23 -7.74 -0.26
C ALA A 456 1.52 -8.43 0.92
N LEU A 457 0.53 -7.77 1.53
CA LEU A 457 -0.20 -8.29 2.68
C LEU A 457 -0.98 -9.58 2.38
N VAL A 458 -1.57 -9.66 1.19
CA VAL A 458 -2.33 -10.86 0.77
C VAL A 458 -1.43 -11.96 0.21
N HIS A 459 -0.13 -11.75 0.05
CA HIS A 459 0.74 -12.77 -0.52
C HIS A 459 0.79 -14.02 0.40
N PRO A 460 0.79 -15.27 -0.13
CA PRO A 460 0.79 -16.48 0.70
C PRO A 460 1.95 -16.60 1.70
N GLN A 461 3.08 -15.96 1.39
CA GLN A 461 4.28 -15.95 2.24
C GLN A 461 4.39 -14.70 3.13
N ALA A 462 3.38 -13.82 3.17
CA ALA A 462 3.44 -12.54 3.87
C ALA A 462 3.71 -12.70 5.37
N ALA A 463 3.09 -13.70 6.02
CA ALA A 463 3.28 -13.96 7.46
C ALA A 463 4.72 -14.30 7.83
N VAL A 464 5.47 -14.91 6.90
CA VAL A 464 6.89 -15.26 7.09
C VAL A 464 7.78 -14.09 6.68
N GLN A 465 7.53 -13.50 5.50
CA GLN A 465 8.45 -12.59 4.84
C GLN A 465 8.31 -11.10 5.20
N LEU A 466 7.18 -10.69 5.79
CA LEU A 466 6.94 -9.32 6.26
C LEU A 466 7.15 -9.18 7.77
N ARG A 467 7.92 -10.07 8.38
CA ARG A 467 8.15 -10.02 9.82
C ARG A 467 8.85 -8.72 10.22
N GLU A 468 8.35 -8.12 11.29
CA GLU A 468 8.88 -6.93 11.94
C GLU A 468 9.11 -5.73 11.00
N GLN A 469 8.35 -5.64 9.90
CA GLN A 469 8.46 -4.49 9.01
C GLN A 469 7.97 -3.20 9.71
N PRO A 470 8.61 -2.04 9.47
CA PRO A 470 8.15 -0.77 10.00
C PRO A 470 6.79 -0.38 9.38
N MET A 471 6.02 0.48 10.06
CA MET A 471 4.79 0.99 9.47
C MET A 471 5.08 1.81 8.21
N PRO A 472 4.38 1.55 7.11
CA PRO A 472 4.55 2.32 5.88
C PRO A 472 3.98 3.74 6.03
N ALA A 473 4.61 4.69 5.33
CA ALA A 473 4.12 6.06 5.23
C ALA A 473 3.43 6.29 3.87
N PHE A 474 2.15 6.69 3.92
CA PHE A 474 1.33 7.00 2.75
C PHE A 474 1.26 8.51 2.51
N GLU A 475 2.30 9.07 1.89
CA GLU A 475 2.37 10.48 1.51
C GLU A 475 1.88 10.72 0.08
N GLY A 476 1.37 11.93 -0.19
CA GLY A 476 0.80 12.30 -1.49
C GLY A 476 -0.74 12.26 -1.56
N GLU A 477 -1.25 12.49 -2.76
CA GLU A 477 -2.68 12.53 -3.11
C GLU A 477 -3.02 11.50 -4.20
N LEU A 478 -4.28 11.06 -4.25
CA LEU A 478 -4.81 10.17 -5.29
C LEU A 478 -5.79 10.93 -6.18
N SER A 479 -5.66 10.76 -7.49
CA SER A 479 -6.71 11.15 -8.44
C SER A 479 -7.85 10.13 -8.46
N ALA A 480 -9.02 10.50 -8.99
CA ALA A 480 -10.14 9.56 -9.15
C ALA A 480 -9.78 8.35 -10.04
N ALA A 481 -8.90 8.54 -11.03
CA ALA A 481 -8.39 7.46 -11.88
C ALA A 481 -7.48 6.51 -11.09
N ASP A 482 -6.62 7.04 -10.22
CA ASP A 482 -5.74 6.22 -9.38
C ASP A 482 -6.53 5.36 -8.39
N ILE A 483 -7.59 5.91 -7.81
CA ILE A 483 -8.47 5.19 -6.89
C ILE A 483 -9.05 3.95 -7.56
N SER A 484 -9.53 4.09 -8.80
CA SER A 484 -10.08 2.96 -9.58
C SER A 484 -9.06 1.84 -9.82
N LEU A 485 -7.76 2.16 -9.80
CA LEU A 485 -6.67 1.20 -9.92
C LEU A 485 -6.24 0.58 -8.59
N VAL A 486 -6.56 1.21 -7.45
CA VAL A 486 -6.24 0.71 -6.10
C VAL A 486 -7.36 -0.18 -5.56
N VAL A 487 -8.63 0.16 -5.84
CA VAL A 487 -9.82 -0.55 -5.31
C VAL A 487 -9.75 -2.08 -5.50
N PRO A 488 -9.38 -2.65 -6.67
CA PRO A 488 -9.32 -4.10 -6.83
C PRO A 488 -8.33 -4.81 -5.88
N HIS A 489 -7.25 -4.12 -5.49
CA HIS A 489 -6.27 -4.66 -4.55
C HIS A 489 -6.80 -4.62 -3.12
N LEU A 490 -7.62 -3.61 -2.79
CA LEU A 490 -8.29 -3.55 -1.50
C LEU A 490 -9.42 -4.59 -1.41
N GLU A 491 -10.15 -4.85 -2.49
CA GLU A 491 -11.13 -5.94 -2.61
C GLU A 491 -10.47 -7.30 -2.35
N ALA A 492 -9.30 -7.55 -2.94
CA ALA A 492 -8.53 -8.77 -2.72
C ALA A 492 -8.08 -8.93 -1.26
N LEU A 493 -7.72 -7.83 -0.59
CA LEU A 493 -7.40 -7.84 0.84
C LEU A 493 -8.62 -8.09 1.70
N ALA A 494 -9.75 -7.44 1.42
CA ALA A 494 -10.99 -7.63 2.15
C ALA A 494 -11.45 -9.10 2.13
N ALA A 495 -11.44 -9.71 0.94
CA ALA A 495 -11.83 -11.12 0.75
C ALA A 495 -10.96 -12.12 1.53
N ARG A 496 -9.74 -11.72 1.90
CA ARG A 496 -8.78 -12.56 2.63
C ARG A 496 -8.45 -12.01 4.01
N ARG A 497 -9.21 -11.01 4.49
CA ARG A 497 -8.92 -10.30 5.74
C ARG A 497 -8.78 -11.25 6.93
N ASP A 498 -9.61 -12.28 6.99
CA ASP A 498 -9.62 -13.28 8.06
C ASP A 498 -8.44 -14.27 7.99
N GLU A 499 -7.72 -14.32 6.87
CA GLU A 499 -6.50 -15.13 6.71
C GLU A 499 -5.24 -14.40 7.19
N LEU A 500 -5.30 -13.08 7.37
CA LEU A 500 -4.15 -12.30 7.86
C LEU A 500 -3.90 -12.65 9.33
N ALA A 501 -2.65 -12.98 9.65
CA ALA A 501 -2.19 -13.26 11.00
C ALA A 501 -0.77 -12.73 11.20
N GLY A 502 -0.42 -12.39 12.45
CA GLY A 502 0.92 -11.91 12.79
C GLY A 502 1.21 -10.51 12.21
N ASP A 503 2.38 -10.35 11.57
CA ASP A 503 2.81 -9.05 11.07
C ASP A 503 1.96 -8.46 9.94
N PRO A 504 1.51 -9.21 8.92
CA PRO A 504 0.57 -8.69 7.93
C PRO A 504 -0.70 -8.10 8.56
N GLU A 505 -1.27 -8.76 9.57
CA GLU A 505 -2.42 -8.23 10.29
C GLU A 505 -2.07 -6.92 11.03
N ARG A 506 -0.96 -6.90 11.76
CA ARG A 506 -0.46 -5.70 12.46
C ARG A 506 -0.25 -4.52 11.49
N LEU A 507 0.38 -4.78 10.33
CA LEU A 507 0.64 -3.80 9.28
C LEU A 507 -0.65 -3.26 8.70
N TRP A 508 -1.62 -4.13 8.41
CA TRP A 508 -2.94 -3.73 7.93
C TRP A 508 -3.69 -2.89 8.97
N GLN A 509 -3.86 -3.38 10.19
CA GLN A 509 -4.60 -2.69 11.26
C GLN A 509 -3.98 -1.31 11.57
N GLY A 510 -2.64 -1.21 11.59
CA GLY A 510 -1.94 0.06 11.77
C GLY A 510 -2.11 1.05 10.61
N SER A 511 -2.49 0.56 9.42
CA SER A 511 -2.54 1.33 8.18
C SER A 511 -3.95 1.57 7.65
N ALA A 512 -4.95 0.77 8.04
CA ALA A 512 -6.29 0.75 7.44
C ALA A 512 -6.94 2.15 7.40
N VAL A 513 -6.91 2.85 8.53
CA VAL A 513 -7.45 4.22 8.64
C VAL A 513 -6.70 5.19 7.73
N ALA A 514 -5.38 5.06 7.59
CA ALA A 514 -4.58 5.91 6.72
C ALA A 514 -4.89 5.65 5.24
N VAL A 515 -5.03 4.37 4.86
CA VAL A 515 -5.39 3.94 3.49
C VAL A 515 -6.75 4.51 3.09
N PHE A 516 -7.81 4.24 3.86
CA PHE A 516 -9.14 4.75 3.53
C PHE A 516 -9.21 6.27 3.56
N ASN A 517 -8.44 6.94 4.44
CA ASN A 517 -8.38 8.39 4.46
C ASN A 517 -7.81 8.97 3.15
N LYS A 518 -6.97 8.23 2.43
CA LYS A 518 -6.50 8.60 1.09
C LYS A 518 -7.53 8.35 -0.01
N LEU A 519 -8.45 7.41 0.22
CA LEU A 519 -9.52 7.06 -0.72
C LEU A 519 -10.73 7.99 -0.63
N LEU A 520 -10.81 8.86 0.40
CA LEU A 520 -11.93 9.78 0.62
C LEU A 520 -12.20 10.76 -0.53
N SER A 521 -11.23 11.03 -1.41
CA SER A 521 -11.41 11.90 -2.58
C SER A 521 -12.13 11.21 -3.76
N ALA A 522 -12.58 9.97 -3.60
CA ALA A 522 -13.31 9.22 -4.61
C ALA A 522 -14.67 9.86 -4.97
N GLY A 523 -15.09 9.68 -6.22
CA GLY A 523 -16.44 10.03 -6.68
C GLY A 523 -16.97 9.01 -7.70
N GLY A 524 -18.27 9.01 -7.95
CA GLY A 524 -18.91 8.09 -8.88
C GLY A 524 -18.89 6.63 -8.41
N GLU A 525 -18.76 5.67 -9.33
CA GLU A 525 -18.80 4.23 -9.04
C GLU A 525 -17.73 3.78 -8.03
N ALA A 526 -16.54 4.40 -8.05
CA ALA A 526 -15.46 4.07 -7.12
C ALA A 526 -15.84 4.33 -5.66
N LEU A 527 -16.64 5.38 -5.40
CA LEU A 527 -17.10 5.72 -4.05
C LEU A 527 -18.05 4.66 -3.49
N GLU A 528 -18.93 4.11 -4.34
CA GLU A 528 -19.86 3.03 -3.94
C GLU A 528 -19.08 1.79 -3.49
N ARG A 529 -18.08 1.38 -4.27
CA ARG A 529 -17.22 0.24 -3.93
C ARG A 529 -16.45 0.48 -2.63
N ILE A 530 -15.93 1.69 -2.43
CA ILE A 530 -15.21 2.04 -1.19
C ILE A 530 -16.14 1.98 0.03
N VAL A 531 -17.40 2.38 -0.10
CA VAL A 531 -18.39 2.24 0.98
C VAL A 531 -18.60 0.79 1.34
N ASP A 532 -18.82 -0.09 0.37
CA ASP A 532 -19.03 -1.51 0.62
C ASP A 532 -17.80 -2.15 1.30
N LEU A 533 -16.59 -1.82 0.82
CA LEU A 533 -15.34 -2.25 1.45
C LEU A 533 -15.18 -1.71 2.88
N SER A 534 -15.61 -0.48 3.15
CA SER A 534 -15.55 0.11 4.50
C SER A 534 -16.52 -0.56 5.49
N ARG A 535 -17.60 -1.17 4.97
CA ARG A 535 -18.56 -1.96 5.76
C ARG A 535 -17.99 -3.34 6.06
N GLU A 536 -17.40 -4.01 5.07
CA GLU A 536 -16.74 -5.31 5.22
C GLU A 536 -15.57 -5.24 6.20
N LEU A 537 -14.70 -4.23 6.04
CA LEU A 537 -13.52 -3.99 6.88
C LEU A 537 -13.84 -3.13 8.11
N SER A 538 -15.11 -3.09 8.54
CA SER A 538 -15.57 -2.27 9.65
C SER A 538 -14.76 -2.46 10.95
N PRO A 539 -14.41 -3.70 11.37
CA PRO A 539 -13.66 -3.93 12.61
C PRO A 539 -12.27 -3.28 12.62
N ASP A 540 -11.62 -3.15 11.46
CA ASP A 540 -10.28 -2.55 11.34
C ASP A 540 -10.30 -1.02 11.37
N LEU A 541 -11.50 -0.43 11.33
CA LEU A 541 -11.72 1.01 11.28
C LEU A 541 -12.31 1.56 12.59
N GLU A 542 -12.18 0.83 13.69
CA GLU A 542 -12.73 1.15 15.02
C GLU A 542 -11.95 2.23 15.81
N SER A 543 -11.39 3.21 15.09
CA SER A 543 -10.81 4.41 15.71
C SER A 543 -11.74 5.61 15.53
N PRO A 544 -11.63 6.66 16.37
CA PRO A 544 -12.46 7.87 16.22
C PRO A 544 -12.32 8.53 14.84
N ARG A 545 -11.12 8.46 14.24
CA ARG A 545 -10.84 8.91 12.87
C ARG A 545 -11.47 7.99 11.83
N GLY A 546 -11.39 6.68 12.03
CA GLY A 546 -12.01 5.67 11.17
C GLY A 546 -13.52 5.80 11.11
N TRP A 547 -14.18 5.97 12.26
CA TRP A 547 -15.62 6.24 12.32
C TRP A 547 -16.00 7.53 11.58
N PHE A 548 -15.25 8.62 11.74
CA PHE A 548 -15.58 9.87 11.04
C PHE A 548 -15.58 9.68 9.52
N MET A 549 -14.56 8.99 9.02
CA MET A 549 -14.39 8.67 7.61
C MET A 549 -15.50 7.76 7.09
N LYS A 550 -15.88 6.71 7.84
CA LYS A 550 -17.03 5.86 7.49
C LYS A 550 -18.33 6.65 7.45
N GLY A 551 -18.58 7.52 8.43
CA GLY A 551 -19.74 8.40 8.45
C GLY A 551 -19.79 9.33 7.24
N TYR A 552 -18.64 9.84 6.81
CA TYR A 552 -18.55 10.64 5.60
C TYR A 552 -18.85 9.83 4.34
N LEU A 553 -18.24 8.65 4.19
CA LEU A 553 -18.47 7.75 3.06
C LEU A 553 -19.95 7.37 2.91
N GLU A 554 -20.60 6.97 4.02
CA GLU A 554 -22.05 6.68 4.06
C GLU A 554 -22.91 7.89 3.69
N GLN A 555 -22.48 9.10 4.03
CA GLN A 555 -23.22 10.31 3.70
C GLN A 555 -23.12 10.71 2.23
N VAL A 556 -21.95 10.52 1.60
CA VAL A 556 -21.70 10.99 0.22
C VAL A 556 -22.06 9.97 -0.86
N SER A 557 -22.19 8.70 -0.47
CA SER A 557 -22.57 7.61 -1.36
C SER A 557 -24.08 7.56 -1.62
N SER A 558 -24.48 7.02 -2.77
CA SER A 558 -25.89 6.79 -3.12
C SER A 558 -26.46 5.53 -2.46
N SER A 559 -25.63 4.54 -2.13
CA SER A 559 -26.01 3.33 -1.38
C SER A 559 -26.00 3.51 0.15
N GLY A 560 -25.49 4.63 0.65
CA GLY A 560 -25.42 4.93 2.08
C GLY A 560 -26.72 5.50 2.64
N THR A 561 -26.96 5.28 3.93
CA THR A 561 -28.11 5.86 4.62
C THR A 561 -27.69 7.00 5.56
N ARG A 562 -28.58 7.99 5.73
CA ARG A 562 -28.36 9.08 6.69
C ARG A 562 -28.22 8.57 8.12
N TYR A 563 -28.92 7.48 8.44
CA TYR A 563 -28.89 6.84 9.73
C TYR A 563 -27.50 6.24 10.02
N ASP A 564 -26.94 5.47 9.08
CA ASP A 564 -25.61 4.87 9.22
C ASP A 564 -24.52 5.94 9.33
N ALA A 565 -24.59 6.98 8.50
CA ALA A 565 -23.71 8.13 8.60
C ALA A 565 -23.73 8.75 10.01
N LEU A 566 -24.94 8.92 10.58
CA LEU A 566 -25.12 9.45 11.93
C LEU A 566 -24.58 8.53 13.03
N CYS A 567 -24.78 7.22 12.92
CA CYS A 567 -24.20 6.23 13.84
C CYS A 567 -22.68 6.39 13.94
N PHE A 568 -21.99 6.53 12.81
CA PHE A 568 -20.53 6.70 12.83
C PHE A 568 -20.09 8.07 13.35
N TYR A 569 -20.78 9.16 12.96
CA TYR A 569 -20.45 10.47 13.52
C TYR A 569 -20.67 10.54 15.03
N THR A 570 -21.74 9.94 15.55
CA THR A 570 -21.99 9.90 16.99
C THR A 570 -20.98 9.04 17.75
N ALA A 571 -20.50 7.95 17.15
CA ALA A 571 -19.38 7.17 17.69
C ALA A 571 -18.10 8.03 17.78
N SER A 572 -17.74 8.76 16.72
CA SER A 572 -16.59 9.69 16.73
C SER A 572 -16.71 10.79 17.80
N LEU A 573 -17.91 11.32 18.01
CA LEU A 573 -18.17 12.33 19.05
C LEU A 573 -18.04 11.76 20.46
N SER A 574 -18.48 10.51 20.67
CA SER A 574 -18.40 9.85 21.98
C SER A 574 -16.95 9.65 22.42
N ALA A 575 -16.06 9.36 21.47
CA ALA A 575 -14.63 9.13 21.73
C ALA A 575 -13.72 10.37 21.60
N SER A 576 -14.28 11.58 21.66
CA SER A 576 -13.52 12.85 21.72
C SER A 576 -12.60 13.15 20.54
N TYR A 577 -13.08 12.99 19.30
CA TYR A 577 -12.32 13.30 18.09
C TYR A 577 -12.14 14.82 17.86
N ASP A 578 -10.91 15.28 17.56
CA ASP A 578 -10.57 16.71 17.34
C ASP A 578 -11.16 17.34 16.03
N GLY A 579 -11.95 16.59 15.25
CA GLY A 579 -12.62 17.04 14.01
C GLY A 579 -14.05 17.59 14.18
N LEU A 580 -14.38 18.15 15.36
CA LEU A 580 -15.75 18.55 15.71
C LEU A 580 -16.43 19.49 14.69
N ASP A 581 -15.69 20.41 14.09
CA ASP A 581 -16.29 21.37 13.15
C ASP A 581 -16.63 20.73 11.80
N ALA A 582 -15.85 19.76 11.34
CA ALA A 582 -16.17 18.96 10.16
C ALA A 582 -17.44 18.12 10.41
N ILE A 583 -17.54 17.46 11.58
CA ILE A 583 -18.74 16.70 11.97
C ILE A 583 -19.97 17.61 12.01
N LYS A 584 -19.87 18.80 12.62
CA LYS A 584 -20.98 19.76 12.64
C LYS A 584 -21.43 20.17 11.23
N GLY A 585 -20.47 20.45 10.35
CA GLY A 585 -20.76 20.80 8.95
C GLY A 585 -21.48 19.67 8.21
N ASN A 586 -20.99 18.44 8.36
CA ASN A 586 -21.57 17.25 7.73
C ASN A 586 -22.98 16.95 8.24
N LEU A 587 -23.19 17.02 9.57
CA LEU A 587 -24.52 16.85 10.18
C LEU A 587 -25.50 17.94 9.77
N ALA A 588 -25.06 19.20 9.64
CA ALA A 588 -25.91 20.27 9.14
C ALA A 588 -26.39 20.00 7.71
N THR A 589 -25.56 19.38 6.86
CA THR A 589 -25.95 18.93 5.52
C THR A 589 -26.94 17.77 5.59
N LEU A 590 -26.75 16.81 6.50
CA LEU A 590 -27.71 15.72 6.73
C LEU A 590 -29.09 16.26 7.12
N TRP A 591 -29.17 17.21 8.06
CA TRP A 591 -30.44 17.81 8.50
C TRP A 591 -31.19 18.53 7.39
N LYS A 592 -30.47 19.25 6.51
CA LYS A 592 -31.07 19.92 5.36
C LYS A 592 -31.69 18.93 4.38
N GLY A 593 -31.07 17.76 4.23
CA GLY A 593 -31.55 16.69 3.34
C GLY A 593 -32.70 15.86 3.93
N GLU A 594 -32.97 15.96 5.23
CA GLU A 594 -34.03 15.19 5.89
C GLU A 594 -35.41 15.80 5.60
N THR A 595 -36.37 14.94 5.24
CA THR A 595 -37.76 15.33 4.89
C THR A 595 -38.80 14.57 5.70
N SER A 596 -38.42 13.46 6.36
CA SER A 596 -39.31 12.64 7.18
C SER A 596 -39.33 13.11 8.63
N VAL A 597 -40.53 13.34 9.18
CA VAL A 597 -40.71 13.60 10.62
C VAL A 597 -40.34 12.37 11.46
N SER A 598 -40.55 11.16 10.95
CA SER A 598 -40.24 9.92 11.67
C SER A 598 -38.73 9.76 11.80
N ASP A 599 -38.02 9.79 10.67
CA ASP A 599 -36.57 9.56 10.60
C ASP A 599 -35.82 10.64 11.39
N MET A 600 -36.30 11.89 11.35
CA MET A 600 -35.73 12.96 12.16
C MET A 600 -35.92 12.75 13.67
N LYS A 601 -37.03 12.12 14.11
CA LYS A 601 -37.19 11.71 15.53
C LYS A 601 -36.22 10.59 15.89
N ASP A 602 -36.03 9.61 15.01
CA ASP A 602 -35.10 8.49 15.23
C ASP A 602 -33.66 8.99 15.32
N HIS A 603 -33.26 9.90 14.43
CA HIS A 603 -31.97 10.60 14.50
C HIS A 603 -31.78 11.38 15.80
N LEU A 604 -32.82 12.08 16.28
CA LEU A 604 -32.78 12.80 17.56
C LEU A 604 -32.63 11.84 18.74
N HIS A 605 -33.35 10.72 18.74
CA HIS A 605 -33.23 9.70 19.78
C HIS A 605 -31.81 9.12 19.83
N LEU A 606 -31.22 8.83 18.66
CA LEU A 606 -29.82 8.40 18.57
C LEU A 606 -28.86 9.46 19.15
N LEU A 607 -29.04 10.73 18.78
CA LEU A 607 -28.24 11.85 19.31
C LEU A 607 -28.38 12.02 20.83
N GLU A 608 -29.57 11.78 21.40
CA GLU A 608 -29.85 11.87 22.83
C GLU A 608 -29.16 10.76 23.63
N ALA A 609 -29.03 9.57 23.03
CA ALA A 609 -28.34 8.44 23.65
C ALA A 609 -26.81 8.64 23.75
N VAL A 610 -26.23 9.56 22.98
CA VAL A 610 -24.78 9.86 22.99
C VAL A 610 -24.35 10.45 24.33
N LYS A 611 -23.33 9.84 24.95
CA LYS A 611 -22.66 10.31 26.16
C LYS A 611 -21.19 10.54 25.87
N THR A 612 -20.64 11.66 26.35
CA THR A 612 -19.22 11.98 26.25
C THR A 612 -18.80 12.76 27.50
N GLU A 613 -17.55 12.54 27.93
CA GLU A 613 -16.95 13.26 29.06
C GLU A 613 -16.20 14.52 28.62
N ASP A 614 -15.99 14.72 27.30
CA ASP A 614 -15.31 15.90 26.77
C ASP A 614 -16.24 17.11 26.76
N VAL A 615 -15.78 18.20 27.39
CA VAL A 615 -16.53 19.44 27.54
C VAL A 615 -16.81 20.13 26.20
N ARG A 616 -15.85 20.10 25.26
CA ARG A 616 -15.99 20.66 23.91
C ARG A 616 -16.99 19.84 23.09
N ALA A 617 -16.90 18.51 23.16
CA ALA A 617 -17.82 17.58 22.50
C ALA A 617 -19.25 17.72 23.07
N THR A 618 -19.39 17.84 24.39
CA THR A 618 -20.67 18.09 25.07
C THR A 618 -21.34 19.38 24.57
N LYS A 619 -20.57 20.47 24.49
CA LYS A 619 -21.07 21.76 23.97
C LYS A 619 -21.44 21.68 22.49
N ALA A 620 -20.67 20.91 21.70
CA ALA A 620 -20.96 20.67 20.29
C ALA A 620 -22.25 19.85 20.12
N LEU A 621 -22.42 18.76 20.88
CA LEU A 621 -23.62 17.93 20.90
C LEU A 621 -24.86 18.74 21.26
N ALA A 622 -24.79 19.62 22.26
CA ALA A 622 -25.91 20.50 22.62
C ALA A 622 -26.37 21.35 21.43
N LYS A 623 -25.42 21.96 20.69
CA LYS A 623 -25.73 22.74 19.48
C LYS A 623 -26.25 21.88 18.33
N ILE A 624 -25.70 20.68 18.14
CA ILE A 624 -26.16 19.73 17.11
C ILE A 624 -27.61 19.30 17.41
N ARG A 625 -27.91 18.97 18.68
CA ARG A 625 -29.27 18.62 19.14
C ARG A 625 -30.24 19.79 18.96
N GLU A 626 -29.84 21.01 19.30
CA GLU A 626 -30.67 22.21 19.07
C GLU A 626 -30.98 22.39 17.58
N SER A 627 -29.99 22.22 16.70
CA SER A 627 -30.18 22.29 15.25
C SER A 627 -31.11 21.18 14.74
N ALA A 628 -30.97 19.96 15.23
CA ALA A 628 -31.81 18.82 14.87
C ALA A 628 -33.26 19.01 15.36
N GLN A 629 -33.46 19.52 16.59
CA GLN A 629 -34.78 19.85 17.15
C GLN A 629 -35.47 20.96 16.34
N ARG A 630 -34.72 21.99 15.94
CA ARG A 630 -35.23 23.05 15.07
C ARG A 630 -35.74 22.47 13.75
N ARG A 631 -34.96 21.58 13.12
CA ARG A 631 -35.35 20.90 11.88
C ARG A 631 -36.59 20.03 12.06
N LEU A 632 -36.68 19.26 13.16
CA LEU A 632 -37.87 18.49 13.48
C LEU A 632 -39.11 19.40 13.62
N HIS A 633 -38.97 20.55 14.29
CA HIS A 633 -40.07 21.49 14.44
C HIS A 633 -40.54 22.07 13.10
N GLU A 634 -39.62 22.44 12.22
CA GLU A 634 -39.93 22.87 10.85
C GLU A 634 -40.71 21.81 10.07
N LEU A 635 -40.25 20.55 10.12
CA LEU A 635 -40.92 19.43 9.45
C LEU A 635 -42.31 19.15 10.05
N GLN A 636 -42.45 19.24 11.37
CA GLN A 636 -43.74 19.09 12.06
C GLN A 636 -44.72 20.21 11.71
N GLN A 637 -44.25 21.46 11.61
CA GLN A 637 -45.08 22.58 11.17
C GLN A 637 -45.55 22.39 9.74
N ALA A 638 -44.67 21.92 8.84
CA ALA A 638 -45.01 21.61 7.47
C ALA A 638 -46.04 20.46 7.37
N ASP A 639 -45.80 19.34 8.06
CA ASP A 639 -46.75 18.20 8.13
C ASP A 639 -48.11 18.62 8.71
N GLN A 640 -48.11 19.44 9.77
CA GLN A 640 -49.35 19.97 10.36
C GLN A 640 -50.08 20.93 9.40
N HIS A 641 -49.34 21.76 8.66
CA HIS A 641 -49.91 22.63 7.61
C HIS A 641 -50.55 21.81 6.49
N GLU A 642 -49.93 20.71 6.07
CA GLU A 642 -50.50 19.79 5.09
C GLU A 642 -51.76 19.08 5.64
N ARG A 643 -51.71 18.51 6.85
CA ARG A 643 -52.87 17.81 7.47
C ARG A 643 -54.09 18.71 7.65
N THR A 644 -53.85 19.98 7.99
CA THR A 644 -54.94 20.96 8.22
C THR A 644 -55.47 21.59 6.95
N ALA A 645 -54.92 21.28 5.77
CA ALA A 645 -55.39 21.81 4.49
C ALA A 645 -56.85 21.46 4.21
N VAL A 646 -57.33 20.30 4.70
CA VAL A 646 -58.73 19.86 4.63
C VAL A 646 -59.69 20.93 5.18
N ASN A 647 -59.29 21.64 6.24
CA ASN A 647 -60.12 22.69 6.85
C ASN A 647 -60.20 23.96 5.99
N ARG A 648 -59.20 24.18 5.12
CA ARG A 648 -59.13 25.32 4.19
C ARG A 648 -59.81 25.03 2.84
N TRP A 649 -60.09 23.75 2.55
CA TRP A 649 -60.77 23.31 1.33
C TRP A 649 -62.05 24.09 0.98
N PRO A 650 -62.97 24.36 1.93
CA PRO A 650 -64.20 25.09 1.61
C PRO A 650 -63.97 26.54 1.18
N ALA A 651 -62.83 27.14 1.52
CA ALA A 651 -62.50 28.53 1.20
C ALA A 651 -61.81 28.69 -0.18
N LEU A 652 -61.54 27.58 -0.88
CA LEU A 652 -60.96 27.62 -2.22
C LEU A 652 -61.97 28.10 -3.26
N SER A 653 -61.56 29.08 -4.05
CA SER A 653 -62.34 29.56 -5.21
C SER A 653 -62.41 28.51 -6.32
N ALA A 654 -63.48 28.50 -7.12
CA ALA A 654 -63.65 27.57 -8.24
C ALA A 654 -62.45 27.54 -9.23
N PRO A 655 -61.81 28.68 -9.59
CA PRO A 655 -60.62 28.64 -10.44
C PRO A 655 -59.41 27.96 -9.77
N ALA A 656 -59.23 28.12 -8.45
CA ALA A 656 -58.18 27.43 -7.70
C ALA A 656 -58.41 25.92 -7.67
N LYS A 657 -59.66 25.47 -7.50
CA LYS A 657 -60.02 24.06 -7.58
C LYS A 657 -59.81 23.48 -8.99
N THR A 658 -60.04 24.29 -10.03
CA THR A 658 -59.77 23.90 -11.42
C THR A 658 -58.27 23.69 -11.67
N VAL A 659 -57.42 24.61 -11.19
CA VAL A 659 -55.96 24.44 -11.24
C VAL A 659 -55.53 23.20 -10.45
N LEU A 660 -56.08 22.98 -9.26
CA LEU A 660 -55.77 21.81 -8.43
C LEU A 660 -56.19 20.48 -9.07
N ALA A 661 -57.37 20.42 -9.70
CA ALA A 661 -57.83 19.27 -10.48
C ALA A 661 -56.92 19.00 -11.67
N THR A 662 -56.45 20.06 -12.34
CA THR A 662 -55.49 19.96 -13.44
C THR A 662 -54.17 19.40 -12.96
N LEU A 663 -53.64 19.92 -11.84
CA LEU A 663 -52.40 19.45 -11.22
C LEU A 663 -52.51 17.99 -10.76
N HIS A 664 -53.68 17.53 -10.34
CA HIS A 664 -53.86 16.11 -10.00
C HIS A 664 -53.84 15.17 -11.22
N GLN A 665 -54.08 15.68 -12.43
CA GLN A 665 -54.14 14.89 -13.67
C GLN A 665 -52.83 14.87 -14.47
N ILE A 666 -51.88 15.75 -14.14
CA ILE A 666 -50.59 15.87 -14.82
C ILE A 666 -49.46 15.64 -13.81
N ASP A 667 -48.30 15.18 -14.29
CA ASP A 667 -47.16 14.85 -13.41
C ASP A 667 -46.19 16.04 -13.26
N ALA A 668 -46.17 16.97 -14.24
CA ALA A 668 -45.36 18.18 -14.26
C ALA A 668 -45.89 19.19 -15.29
N PHE A 669 -45.46 20.46 -15.18
CA PHE A 669 -45.67 21.50 -16.18
C PHE A 669 -44.41 22.37 -16.32
N LYS A 670 -44.12 22.90 -17.52
CA LYS A 670 -42.90 23.67 -17.84
C LYS A 670 -43.02 25.18 -17.63
N GLY A 671 -44.20 25.65 -17.22
CA GLY A 671 -44.47 27.05 -16.88
C GLY A 671 -45.95 27.36 -16.79
N TYR A 672 -46.31 28.52 -16.22
CA TYR A 672 -47.71 28.87 -15.97
C TYR A 672 -48.55 29.04 -17.24
N GLU A 673 -47.92 29.24 -18.41
CA GLU A 673 -48.61 29.26 -19.70
C GLU A 673 -49.16 27.88 -20.11
N GLU A 674 -48.40 26.83 -19.81
CA GLU A 674 -48.84 25.45 -20.01
C GLU A 674 -49.91 25.06 -18.99
N LEU A 675 -49.69 25.38 -17.71
CA LEU A 675 -50.69 25.13 -16.66
C LEU A 675 -52.00 25.87 -16.94
N GLY A 676 -51.93 27.12 -17.39
CA GLY A 676 -53.09 27.91 -17.79
C GLY A 676 -53.86 27.29 -18.96
N ARG A 677 -53.16 26.81 -19.99
CA ARG A 677 -53.80 26.07 -21.10
C ARG A 677 -54.54 24.83 -20.62
N TYR A 678 -53.96 24.03 -19.72
CA TYR A 678 -54.61 22.84 -19.18
C TYR A 678 -55.81 23.17 -18.28
N ALA A 679 -55.70 24.22 -17.47
CA ALA A 679 -56.76 24.66 -16.57
C ALA A 679 -57.82 25.59 -17.23
N GLY A 680 -57.68 25.88 -18.53
CA GLY A 680 -58.61 26.75 -19.28
C GLY A 680 -58.57 28.23 -18.89
N MET A 681 -57.41 28.75 -18.48
CA MET A 681 -57.23 30.14 -18.02
C MET A 681 -55.90 30.77 -18.48
N SER A 682 -55.72 32.08 -18.28
CA SER A 682 -54.46 32.75 -18.64
C SER A 682 -53.31 32.37 -17.70
N ALA A 683 -52.08 32.50 -18.19
CA ALA A 683 -50.86 32.17 -17.43
C ALA A 683 -50.75 32.93 -16.11
N GLU A 684 -51.11 34.22 -16.09
CA GLU A 684 -51.10 35.05 -14.90
C GLU A 684 -52.07 34.54 -13.82
N TRP A 685 -53.28 34.14 -14.23
CA TRP A 685 -54.30 33.59 -13.32
C TRP A 685 -53.93 32.20 -12.82
N ALA A 686 -53.41 31.34 -13.70
CA ALA A 686 -52.90 30.02 -13.32
C ALA A 686 -51.77 30.14 -12.28
N GLY A 687 -50.82 31.06 -12.49
CA GLY A 687 -49.73 31.32 -11.54
C GLY A 687 -50.23 31.85 -10.19
N LYS A 688 -51.18 32.80 -10.20
CA LYS A 688 -51.78 33.34 -8.97
C LYS A 688 -52.48 32.25 -8.15
N HIS A 689 -53.24 31.37 -8.81
CA HIS A 689 -53.94 30.29 -8.14
C HIS A 689 -53.01 29.15 -7.72
N HIS A 690 -52.00 28.80 -8.52
CA HIS A 690 -50.95 27.86 -8.13
C HIS A 690 -50.25 28.32 -6.84
N LYS A 691 -49.83 29.59 -6.78
CA LYS A 691 -49.22 30.16 -5.58
C LYS A 691 -50.16 30.10 -4.37
N ARG A 692 -51.44 30.42 -4.55
CA ARG A 692 -52.43 30.29 -3.49
C ARG A 692 -52.62 28.84 -3.02
N LEU A 693 -52.59 27.86 -3.93
CA LEU A 693 -52.68 26.45 -3.57
C LEU A 693 -51.46 26.00 -2.75
N LEU A 694 -50.27 26.53 -3.03
CA LEU A 694 -49.07 26.34 -2.19
C LEU A 694 -49.27 26.97 -0.80
N ASP A 695 -49.68 28.24 -0.75
CA ASP A 695 -49.88 28.97 0.52
C ASP A 695 -50.90 28.26 1.45
N GLU A 696 -51.97 27.72 0.88
CA GLU A 696 -53.05 27.04 1.62
C GLU A 696 -52.73 25.57 1.95
N GLY A 697 -51.58 25.05 1.48
CA GLY A 697 -51.12 23.68 1.72
C GLY A 697 -51.82 22.61 0.89
N MET A 698 -52.42 22.98 -0.25
CA MET A 698 -53.13 22.06 -1.15
C MET A 698 -52.17 21.34 -2.11
N VAL A 699 -51.05 21.98 -2.41
CA VAL A 699 -49.98 21.49 -3.27
C VAL A 699 -48.66 21.81 -2.57
N ARG A 700 -47.64 20.97 -2.80
CA ARG A 700 -46.27 21.21 -2.34
C ARG A 700 -45.32 21.14 -3.53
N ASP A 701 -44.43 22.11 -3.65
CA ASP A 701 -43.34 22.03 -4.61
C ASP A 701 -42.31 20.98 -4.18
N THR A 702 -41.76 20.27 -5.17
CA THR A 702 -40.65 19.33 -5.01
C THR A 702 -39.53 19.73 -5.98
N PRO A 703 -38.28 19.29 -5.76
CA PRO A 703 -37.18 19.60 -6.68
C PRO A 703 -37.45 19.18 -8.14
N THR A 704 -38.31 18.18 -8.36
CA THR A 704 -38.64 17.63 -9.68
C THR A 704 -40.02 18.02 -10.21
N GLY A 705 -40.80 18.85 -9.49
CA GLY A 705 -42.17 19.18 -9.86
C GLY A 705 -43.02 19.59 -8.65
N TYR A 706 -44.21 19.01 -8.50
CA TYR A 706 -45.07 19.25 -7.35
C TYR A 706 -45.80 17.97 -6.92
N VAL A 707 -46.35 17.98 -5.72
CA VAL A 707 -47.20 16.92 -5.18
C VAL A 707 -48.49 17.53 -4.69
N VAL A 708 -49.62 16.97 -5.12
CA VAL A 708 -50.94 17.33 -4.56
C VAL A 708 -51.06 16.71 -3.18
N ASN A 709 -51.52 17.49 -2.20
CA ASN A 709 -51.62 17.05 -0.83
C ASN A 709 -52.54 15.79 -0.72
N PRO A 710 -52.03 14.66 -0.19
CA PRO A 710 -52.78 13.41 -0.10
C PRO A 710 -54.09 13.52 0.67
N TYR A 711 -54.16 14.39 1.70
CA TYR A 711 -55.37 14.61 2.48
C TYR A 711 -56.47 15.33 1.70
N ILE A 712 -56.11 15.99 0.59
CA ILE A 712 -57.02 16.74 -0.27
C ILE A 712 -57.54 15.88 -1.44
N ILE A 713 -56.76 14.88 -1.89
CA ILE A 713 -57.12 14.01 -3.02
C ILE A 713 -58.54 13.43 -2.89
N PRO A 714 -58.97 12.84 -1.74
CA PRO A 714 -60.32 12.29 -1.61
C PRO A 714 -61.44 13.34 -1.77
N LEU A 715 -61.19 14.59 -1.35
CA LEU A 715 -62.14 15.68 -1.50
C LEU A 715 -62.22 16.15 -2.96
N LEU A 716 -61.06 16.21 -3.62
CA LEU A 716 -60.95 16.55 -5.04
C LEU A 716 -61.63 15.51 -5.93
N GLU A 717 -61.42 14.23 -5.67
CA GLU A 717 -62.08 13.12 -6.37
C GLU A 717 -63.59 13.14 -6.16
N ARG A 718 -64.06 13.42 -4.94
CA ARG A 718 -65.50 13.55 -4.64
C ARG A 718 -66.15 14.71 -5.40
N GLU A 719 -65.47 15.85 -5.50
CA GLU A 719 -65.95 17.01 -6.25
C GLU A 719 -65.94 16.75 -7.78
N ASN A 720 -65.04 15.89 -8.25
CA ASN A 720 -64.94 15.46 -9.64
C ASN A 720 -65.79 14.21 -10.00
N GLN A 721 -66.63 13.68 -9.09
CA GLN A 721 -67.44 12.47 -9.32
C GLN A 721 -68.38 12.50 -10.55
N HIS A 722 -68.61 13.68 -11.13
CA HIS A 722 -69.49 13.87 -12.30
C HIS A 722 -68.71 14.36 -13.55
N SER A 723 -67.38 14.34 -13.53
CA SER A 723 -66.54 14.74 -14.67
C SER A 723 -65.85 13.52 -15.29
N VAL A 724 -65.93 13.40 -16.62
CA VAL A 724 -65.13 12.44 -17.38
C VAL A 724 -63.80 13.12 -17.69
N ALA A 725 -62.74 12.72 -16.98
CA ALA A 725 -61.38 13.22 -17.23
C ALA A 725 -60.65 12.27 -18.19
N GLY A 726 -60.31 12.77 -19.39
CA GLY A 726 -59.45 12.07 -20.32
C GLY A 726 -57.98 12.43 -20.10
N ARG A 727 -57.11 11.43 -19.90
CA ARG A 727 -55.65 11.61 -19.85
C ARG A 727 -55.05 11.27 -21.22
N ILE A 728 -54.35 12.22 -21.84
CA ILE A 728 -53.55 11.97 -23.04
C ILE A 728 -52.09 11.80 -22.62
N VAL A 729 -51.54 10.59 -22.75
CA VAL A 729 -50.09 10.36 -22.63
C VAL A 729 -49.46 10.69 -23.98
N ARG A 730 -48.62 11.72 -24.03
CA ARG A 730 -47.86 12.07 -25.25
C ARG A 730 -46.52 11.35 -25.24
N ALA A 731 -46.16 10.71 -26.35
CA ALA A 731 -44.87 10.05 -26.49
C ALA A 731 -43.71 11.07 -26.41
N ASN A 732 -42.68 10.77 -25.63
CA ASN A 732 -41.56 11.67 -25.32
C ASN A 732 -40.50 11.79 -26.43
N GLY A 733 -40.90 11.65 -27.70
CA GLY A 733 -40.00 11.83 -28.85
C GLY A 733 -38.98 10.70 -29.08
N THR A 734 -38.94 9.67 -28.23
CA THR A 734 -38.14 8.46 -28.46
C THR A 734 -38.94 7.44 -29.27
N ALA A 735 -38.59 7.28 -30.54
CA ALA A 735 -39.23 6.33 -31.45
C ALA A 735 -38.66 4.91 -31.25
N ALA A 736 -39.02 4.25 -30.15
CA ALA A 736 -38.81 2.81 -29.97
C ALA A 736 -39.96 2.00 -30.60
N ILE A 737 -40.28 2.31 -31.87
CA ILE A 737 -41.37 1.66 -32.63
C ILE A 737 -40.77 0.69 -33.65
N LYS A 738 -41.36 -0.50 -33.79
CA LYS A 738 -41.02 -1.49 -34.82
C LYS A 738 -42.13 -1.52 -35.87
N GLN A 739 -41.77 -1.74 -37.13
CA GLN A 739 -42.76 -2.07 -38.16
C GLN A 739 -43.44 -3.41 -37.84
N VAL A 740 -44.76 -3.47 -38.09
CA VAL A 740 -45.57 -4.67 -37.80
C VAL A 740 -45.19 -5.84 -38.69
N PHE A 741 -44.71 -5.60 -39.92
CA PHE A 741 -44.25 -6.63 -40.86
C PHE A 741 -42.73 -6.62 -40.94
N ASN A 742 -42.10 -7.79 -41.00
CA ASN A 742 -40.65 -7.91 -41.11
C ASN A 742 -40.17 -7.87 -42.57
N SER A 743 -41.09 -8.03 -43.53
CA SER A 743 -40.80 -7.93 -44.97
C SER A 743 -41.95 -7.34 -45.79
N GLU A 744 -41.63 -6.69 -46.91
CA GLU A 744 -42.61 -6.19 -47.91
C GLU A 744 -43.45 -7.34 -48.49
N ARG A 745 -42.87 -8.55 -48.49
CA ARG A 745 -43.50 -9.78 -48.96
C ARG A 745 -44.59 -10.26 -48.00
N GLU A 746 -44.32 -10.30 -46.70
CA GLU A 746 -45.35 -10.57 -45.66
C GLU A 746 -46.51 -9.58 -45.81
N PHE A 747 -46.21 -8.29 -45.98
CA PHE A 747 -47.23 -7.25 -46.15
C PHE A 747 -48.10 -7.49 -47.40
N SER A 748 -47.47 -7.81 -48.54
CA SER A 748 -48.17 -8.06 -49.80
C SER A 748 -49.10 -9.29 -49.71
N ILE A 749 -48.63 -10.38 -49.10
CA ILE A 749 -49.45 -11.58 -48.88
C ILE A 749 -50.57 -11.31 -47.88
N TYR A 750 -50.29 -10.59 -46.79
CA TYR A 750 -51.30 -10.16 -45.83
C TYR A 750 -52.44 -9.37 -46.50
N GLN A 751 -52.13 -8.44 -47.40
CA GLN A 751 -53.15 -7.69 -48.14
C GLN A 751 -54.05 -8.62 -48.99
N VAL A 752 -53.47 -9.64 -49.63
CA VAL A 752 -54.24 -10.63 -50.40
C VAL A 752 -55.14 -11.46 -49.47
N VAL A 753 -54.63 -11.90 -48.31
CA VAL A 753 -55.40 -12.68 -47.34
C VAL A 753 -56.55 -11.86 -46.74
N VAL A 754 -56.34 -10.57 -46.44
CA VAL A 754 -57.41 -9.67 -45.99
C VAL A 754 -58.52 -9.54 -47.03
N GLN A 755 -58.17 -9.42 -48.31
CA GLN A 755 -59.14 -9.34 -49.41
C GLN A 755 -59.90 -10.65 -49.61
N LEU A 756 -59.22 -11.78 -49.40
CA LEU A 756 -59.80 -13.12 -49.48
C LEU A 756 -60.76 -13.42 -48.32
N CYS A 757 -60.52 -12.83 -47.15
CA CYS A 757 -61.25 -13.10 -45.91
C CYS A 757 -62.01 -11.86 -45.37
N PRO A 758 -62.87 -11.19 -46.15
CA PRO A 758 -63.45 -9.87 -45.79
C PRO A 758 -64.39 -9.91 -44.57
N ASN A 759 -64.95 -11.09 -44.25
CA ASN A 759 -65.83 -11.29 -43.10
C ASN A 759 -65.11 -11.83 -41.85
N HIS A 760 -63.78 -11.89 -41.87
CA HIS A 760 -62.95 -12.45 -40.80
C HIS A 760 -61.95 -11.42 -40.31
N LEU A 761 -61.44 -11.63 -39.09
CA LEU A 761 -60.37 -10.82 -38.54
C LEU A 761 -59.04 -11.43 -38.99
N VAL A 762 -58.19 -10.65 -39.65
CA VAL A 762 -56.87 -11.10 -40.07
C VAL A 762 -55.83 -10.31 -39.27
N PHE A 763 -55.00 -11.02 -38.53
CA PHE A 763 -53.98 -10.42 -37.67
C PHE A 763 -52.58 -10.74 -38.19
N PRO A 764 -51.69 -9.74 -38.32
CA PRO A 764 -50.30 -9.95 -38.68
C PRO A 764 -49.40 -10.17 -37.45
N ASN A 765 -48.34 -10.96 -37.62
CA ASN A 765 -47.25 -11.17 -36.64
C ASN A 765 -47.76 -11.50 -35.22
N CYS A 766 -48.67 -12.48 -35.12
CA CYS A 766 -49.25 -12.90 -33.85
C CYS A 766 -48.30 -13.77 -33.04
N SER A 767 -48.11 -13.45 -31.76
CA SER A 767 -47.51 -14.38 -30.80
C SER A 767 -48.36 -15.65 -30.69
N LEU A 768 -47.72 -16.82 -30.62
CA LEU A 768 -48.45 -18.08 -30.44
C LEU A 768 -49.26 -18.07 -29.13
N GLN A 769 -48.80 -17.34 -28.12
CA GLN A 769 -49.50 -17.18 -26.84
C GLN A 769 -50.86 -16.48 -26.95
N SER A 770 -51.08 -15.73 -28.03
CA SER A 770 -52.34 -15.02 -28.26
C SER A 770 -53.41 -15.90 -28.92
N ILE A 771 -53.01 -17.05 -29.49
CA ILE A 771 -53.92 -17.91 -30.28
C ILE A 771 -53.94 -19.37 -29.78
N MET A 772 -53.01 -19.77 -28.92
CA MET A 772 -52.97 -21.10 -28.30
C MET A 772 -53.09 -20.95 -26.77
N SER A 773 -53.71 -21.95 -26.12
CA SER A 773 -53.88 -21.94 -24.66
C SER A 773 -52.57 -22.33 -23.96
N TYR A 774 -52.08 -21.43 -23.10
CA TYR A 774 -50.87 -21.65 -22.28
C TYR A 774 -50.98 -22.94 -21.45
N ASP A 775 -52.06 -23.09 -20.67
CA ASP A 775 -52.23 -24.23 -19.76
C ASP A 775 -52.34 -25.55 -20.52
N ARG A 776 -53.06 -25.56 -21.66
CA ARG A 776 -53.21 -26.78 -22.47
C ARG A 776 -51.91 -27.18 -23.15
N LEU A 777 -51.15 -26.24 -23.72
CA LEU A 777 -49.88 -26.59 -24.37
C LEU A 777 -48.83 -27.06 -23.37
N LYS A 778 -48.80 -26.50 -22.16
CA LYS A 778 -47.87 -26.94 -21.10
C LYS A 778 -48.01 -28.43 -20.77
N GLU A 779 -49.22 -28.97 -20.91
CA GLU A 779 -49.52 -30.38 -20.64
C GLU A 779 -49.31 -31.29 -21.87
N LEU A 780 -49.40 -30.74 -23.09
CA LEU A 780 -49.45 -31.52 -24.33
C LEU A 780 -48.13 -31.58 -25.10
N VAL A 781 -47.16 -30.70 -24.81
CA VAL A 781 -45.84 -30.70 -25.45
C VAL A 781 -44.71 -30.82 -24.42
N ASP A 782 -43.51 -31.20 -24.88
CA ASP A 782 -42.34 -31.25 -24.03
C ASP A 782 -41.83 -29.86 -23.61
N GLN A 783 -40.85 -29.83 -22.70
CA GLN A 783 -40.32 -28.59 -22.14
C GLN A 783 -39.61 -27.70 -23.17
N ASP A 784 -39.02 -28.31 -24.21
CA ASP A 784 -38.27 -27.60 -25.25
C ASP A 784 -39.21 -26.94 -26.26
N ASP A 785 -40.25 -27.65 -26.69
CA ASP A 785 -41.32 -27.14 -27.56
C ASP A 785 -42.16 -26.10 -26.81
N PHE A 786 -42.42 -26.29 -25.50
CA PHE A 786 -43.08 -25.28 -24.67
C PHE A 786 -42.25 -24.00 -24.53
N GLY A 787 -40.92 -24.14 -24.34
CA GLY A 787 -40.02 -23.00 -24.30
C GLY A 787 -39.97 -22.23 -25.63
N TYR A 788 -40.07 -22.93 -26.76
CA TYR A 788 -40.14 -22.32 -28.08
C TYR A 788 -41.47 -21.58 -28.30
N TYR A 789 -42.60 -22.18 -27.90
CA TYR A 789 -43.93 -21.57 -27.93
C TYR A 789 -43.99 -20.16 -27.30
N LEU A 790 -43.32 -19.96 -26.16
CA LEU A 790 -43.33 -18.66 -25.46
C LEU A 790 -42.64 -17.52 -26.23
N ARG A 791 -41.77 -17.85 -27.19
CA ARG A 791 -40.96 -16.87 -27.93
C ARG A 791 -41.30 -16.80 -29.42
N ALA A 792 -42.17 -17.67 -29.90
CA ALA A 792 -42.52 -17.78 -31.31
C ALA A 792 -43.74 -16.92 -31.68
N SER A 793 -43.76 -16.46 -32.92
CA SER A 793 -44.89 -15.79 -33.57
C SER A 793 -45.15 -16.42 -34.93
N VAL A 794 -46.33 -16.21 -35.49
CA VAL A 794 -46.71 -16.62 -36.86
C VAL A 794 -47.09 -15.39 -37.67
N ASP A 795 -46.78 -15.39 -38.96
CA ASP A 795 -46.86 -14.19 -39.81
C ASP A 795 -48.29 -13.70 -40.00
N ILE A 796 -49.25 -14.59 -40.22
CA ILE A 796 -50.67 -14.24 -40.43
C ILE A 796 -51.58 -15.24 -39.71
N VAL A 797 -52.60 -14.74 -39.02
CA VAL A 797 -53.68 -15.56 -38.45
C VAL A 797 -55.04 -15.04 -38.91
N VAL A 798 -55.87 -15.94 -39.42
CA VAL A 798 -57.28 -15.68 -39.71
C VAL A 798 -58.10 -16.15 -38.53
N VAL A 799 -58.93 -15.26 -38.00
CA VAL A 799 -59.77 -15.46 -36.82
C VAL A 799 -61.23 -15.22 -37.18
N SER A 800 -62.10 -16.05 -36.64
CA SER A 800 -63.54 -15.89 -36.78
C SER A 800 -64.01 -14.58 -36.15
N SER A 801 -64.71 -13.73 -36.90
CA SER A 801 -65.32 -12.50 -36.36
C SER A 801 -66.52 -12.77 -35.43
N THR A 802 -67.04 -14.01 -35.41
CA THR A 802 -68.19 -14.41 -34.59
C THR A 802 -67.78 -15.17 -33.33
N THR A 803 -66.79 -16.06 -33.42
CA THR A 803 -66.33 -16.89 -32.29
C THR A 803 -65.01 -16.42 -31.69
N TYR A 804 -64.29 -15.54 -32.39
CA TYR A 804 -62.95 -15.05 -32.02
C TYR A 804 -61.88 -16.15 -31.87
N LEU A 805 -62.13 -17.34 -32.42
CA LEU A 805 -61.19 -18.46 -32.44
C LEU A 805 -60.31 -18.44 -33.71
N PRO A 806 -59.02 -18.86 -33.61
CA PRO A 806 -58.13 -18.97 -34.76
C PRO A 806 -58.57 -20.09 -35.69
N MET A 807 -58.68 -19.78 -36.97
CA MET A 807 -59.17 -20.69 -38.01
C MET A 807 -58.06 -21.18 -38.94
N LEU A 808 -57.07 -20.34 -39.20
CA LEU A 808 -55.92 -20.65 -40.06
C LEU A 808 -54.74 -19.78 -39.66
N ALA A 809 -53.57 -20.39 -39.56
CA ALA A 809 -52.31 -19.70 -39.42
C ALA A 809 -51.47 -19.89 -40.69
N ILE A 810 -50.79 -18.84 -41.13
CA ILE A 810 -49.98 -18.84 -42.35
C ILE A 810 -48.58 -18.31 -42.03
N GLU A 811 -47.56 -19.05 -42.43
CA GLU A 811 -46.15 -18.62 -42.44
C GLU A 811 -45.72 -18.31 -43.87
N VAL A 812 -44.97 -17.22 -44.06
CA VAL A 812 -44.41 -16.81 -45.35
C VAL A 812 -42.92 -17.12 -45.36
N ASP A 813 -42.57 -18.27 -45.95
CA ASP A 813 -41.19 -18.71 -46.08
C ASP A 813 -40.42 -17.83 -47.08
N SER A 814 -39.16 -17.52 -46.76
CA SER A 814 -38.23 -16.86 -47.69
C SER A 814 -37.32 -17.90 -48.38
N PRO A 815 -36.93 -17.71 -49.66
CA PRO A 815 -36.10 -18.65 -50.41
C PRO A 815 -34.62 -18.67 -50.01
N TRP A 816 -34.24 -17.96 -48.94
CA TRP A 816 -32.88 -17.90 -48.43
C TRP A 816 -32.83 -18.54 -47.04
N HIS A 817 -32.06 -19.62 -46.92
CA HIS A 817 -31.71 -20.40 -45.71
C HIS A 817 -32.44 -21.75 -45.49
N ASP A 818 -31.96 -22.80 -46.16
CA ASP A 818 -32.09 -24.20 -45.71
C ASP A 818 -30.88 -24.53 -44.81
N THR A 819 -30.95 -24.13 -43.53
CA THR A 819 -29.97 -24.57 -42.51
C THR A 819 -30.63 -25.57 -41.58
N ASP A 820 -29.88 -26.57 -41.11
CA ASP A 820 -30.39 -27.60 -40.19
C ASP A 820 -31.10 -26.99 -38.97
N ARG A 821 -30.61 -25.85 -38.46
CA ARG A 821 -31.20 -25.11 -37.35
C ARG A 821 -32.55 -24.45 -37.67
N GLN A 822 -32.78 -24.03 -38.91
CA GLN A 822 -34.06 -23.48 -39.35
C GLN A 822 -35.08 -24.62 -39.49
N GLN A 823 -34.66 -25.75 -40.07
CA GLN A 823 -35.48 -26.95 -40.24
C GLN A 823 -35.94 -27.51 -38.89
N GLU A 824 -35.05 -27.60 -37.89
CA GLU A 824 -35.43 -28.00 -36.53
C GLU A 824 -36.48 -27.07 -35.92
N ARG A 825 -36.39 -25.75 -36.16
CA ARG A 825 -37.38 -24.78 -35.63
C ARG A 825 -38.71 -24.88 -36.36
N ASP A 826 -38.66 -25.16 -37.65
CA ASP A 826 -39.83 -25.37 -38.48
C ASP A 826 -40.60 -26.62 -38.05
N GLU A 827 -39.90 -27.73 -37.84
CA GLU A 827 -40.49 -28.97 -37.31
C GLU A 827 -41.12 -28.78 -35.93
N ARG A 828 -40.49 -27.98 -35.05
CA ARG A 828 -41.07 -27.62 -33.74
C ARG A 828 -42.38 -26.84 -33.90
N LYS A 829 -42.41 -25.87 -34.82
CA LYS A 829 -43.60 -25.05 -35.07
C LYS A 829 -44.74 -25.89 -35.64
N ASP A 830 -44.42 -26.80 -36.55
CA ASP A 830 -45.40 -27.73 -37.15
C ASP A 830 -46.02 -28.64 -36.07
N ARG A 831 -45.19 -29.18 -35.15
CA ARG A 831 -45.70 -29.96 -34.00
C ARG A 831 -46.60 -29.13 -33.09
N LEU A 832 -46.24 -27.89 -32.80
CA LEU A 832 -47.05 -27.00 -31.95
C LEU A 832 -48.42 -26.70 -32.56
N PHE A 833 -48.49 -26.34 -33.85
CA PHE A 833 -49.76 -26.09 -34.53
C PHE A 833 -50.62 -27.37 -34.65
N SER A 834 -49.98 -28.50 -34.95
CA SER A 834 -50.65 -29.81 -34.95
C SER A 834 -51.23 -30.15 -33.58
N THR A 835 -50.51 -29.86 -32.49
CA THR A 835 -50.94 -30.15 -31.12
C THR A 835 -52.05 -29.19 -30.67
N ALA A 836 -51.98 -27.93 -31.09
CA ALA A 836 -53.00 -26.91 -30.80
C ALA A 836 -54.30 -27.09 -31.60
N GLY A 837 -54.29 -27.94 -32.64
CA GLY A 837 -55.45 -28.18 -33.50
C GLY A 837 -55.78 -26.99 -34.41
N ILE A 838 -54.79 -26.14 -34.72
CA ILE A 838 -54.96 -24.98 -35.61
C ILE A 838 -54.32 -25.31 -36.96
N PRO A 839 -55.08 -25.24 -38.08
CA PRO A 839 -54.52 -25.40 -39.42
C PRO A 839 -53.34 -24.45 -39.67
N PHE A 840 -52.22 -24.98 -40.14
CA PHE A 840 -50.99 -24.23 -40.39
C PHE A 840 -50.52 -24.40 -41.83
N LEU A 841 -50.42 -23.29 -42.56
CA LEU A 841 -50.08 -23.22 -43.97
C LEU A 841 -48.73 -22.51 -44.14
N ARG A 842 -47.79 -23.14 -44.86
CA ARG A 842 -46.53 -22.49 -45.25
C ARG A 842 -46.59 -22.09 -46.71
N LEU A 843 -46.42 -20.81 -46.99
CA LEU A 843 -46.37 -20.27 -48.35
C LEU A 843 -44.93 -19.92 -48.70
N ARG A 844 -44.39 -20.58 -49.72
CA ARG A 844 -43.05 -20.30 -50.24
C ARG A 844 -43.15 -19.64 -51.62
N PRO A 845 -43.24 -18.30 -51.70
CA PRO A 845 -43.29 -17.60 -52.98
C PRO A 845 -41.92 -17.67 -53.69
N LEU A 846 -41.89 -18.40 -54.81
CA LEU A 846 -40.76 -18.43 -55.74
C LEU A 846 -40.81 -17.18 -56.64
N GLY A 847 -39.80 -16.32 -56.54
CA GLY A 847 -39.76 -15.05 -57.30
C GLY A 847 -40.67 -13.95 -56.73
N ARG A 848 -41.39 -13.25 -57.61
CA ARG A 848 -42.39 -12.22 -57.27
C ARG A 848 -43.76 -12.68 -57.83
N PRO A 849 -44.50 -13.56 -57.13
CA PRO A 849 -45.80 -14.00 -57.60
C PRO A 849 -46.78 -12.83 -57.64
N THR A 850 -47.64 -12.79 -58.66
CA THR A 850 -48.70 -11.78 -58.73
C THR A 850 -49.77 -12.07 -57.67
N PRO A 851 -50.56 -11.06 -57.24
CA PRO A 851 -51.66 -11.25 -56.31
C PRO A 851 -52.63 -12.37 -56.73
N GLU A 852 -52.85 -12.57 -58.03
CA GLU A 852 -53.71 -13.63 -58.56
C GLU A 852 -53.11 -15.04 -58.36
N VAL A 853 -51.78 -15.16 -58.48
CA VAL A 853 -51.06 -16.42 -58.22
C VAL A 853 -51.09 -16.74 -56.72
N VAL A 854 -50.80 -15.76 -55.87
CA VAL A 854 -50.91 -15.93 -54.41
C VAL A 854 -52.34 -16.31 -54.02
N ARG A 855 -53.34 -15.67 -54.64
CA ARG A 855 -54.75 -15.98 -54.42
C ARG A 855 -55.10 -17.43 -54.78
N ALA A 856 -54.67 -17.88 -55.96
CA ALA A 856 -54.93 -19.25 -56.42
C ALA A 856 -54.25 -20.30 -55.54
N GLU A 857 -52.99 -20.08 -55.16
CA GLU A 857 -52.23 -20.98 -54.28
C GLU A 857 -52.83 -21.05 -52.87
N VAL A 858 -53.15 -19.90 -52.27
CA VAL A 858 -53.78 -19.82 -50.95
C VAL A 858 -55.15 -20.50 -50.97
N ALA A 859 -55.97 -20.26 -52.01
CA ALA A 859 -57.28 -20.92 -52.14
C ALA A 859 -57.15 -22.45 -52.33
N SER A 860 -56.19 -22.91 -53.13
CA SER A 860 -55.93 -24.34 -53.37
C SER A 860 -55.51 -25.06 -52.09
N HIS A 861 -54.53 -24.52 -51.37
CA HIS A 861 -54.01 -25.12 -50.14
C HIS A 861 -55.03 -25.07 -48.99
N ILE A 862 -55.82 -23.99 -48.90
CA ILE A 862 -56.93 -23.92 -47.96
C ILE A 862 -57.93 -25.04 -48.29
N SER A 863 -58.33 -25.22 -49.56
CA SER A 863 -59.23 -26.31 -50.01
C SER A 863 -58.73 -27.71 -49.63
N GLU A 864 -57.42 -27.95 -49.73
CA GLU A 864 -56.80 -29.23 -49.34
C GLU A 864 -56.79 -29.43 -47.82
N LEU A 865 -56.35 -28.42 -47.05
CA LEU A 865 -56.37 -28.42 -45.57
C LEU A 865 -57.74 -28.77 -44.99
N VAL A 866 -58.80 -28.44 -45.72
CA VAL A 866 -60.18 -28.66 -45.29
C VAL A 866 -60.71 -30.02 -45.66
N SER A 867 -60.25 -30.58 -46.77
CA SER A 867 -60.51 -31.99 -47.04
C SER A 867 -59.88 -32.91 -45.98
N ALA A 868 -58.85 -32.41 -45.28
CA ALA A 868 -58.13 -33.10 -44.20
C ALA A 868 -58.60 -32.75 -42.78
N LEU A 869 -59.43 -31.72 -42.60
CA LEU A 869 -59.93 -31.30 -41.28
C LEU A 869 -60.88 -32.37 -40.70
N ARG A 870 -60.68 -32.73 -39.42
CA ARG A 870 -61.57 -33.66 -38.72
C ARG A 870 -62.84 -32.92 -38.28
N SER A 871 -64.00 -33.56 -38.42
CA SER A 871 -65.31 -32.97 -38.12
C SER A 871 -65.58 -32.69 -36.63
N ASP A 872 -64.66 -33.04 -35.74
CA ASP A 872 -64.75 -32.89 -34.29
C ASP A 872 -64.08 -31.61 -33.74
N ILE A 873 -63.46 -30.79 -34.59
CA ILE A 873 -62.77 -29.56 -34.19
C ILE A 873 -63.78 -28.41 -33.97
N PRO A 874 -63.73 -27.69 -32.83
CA PRO A 874 -64.54 -26.48 -32.62
C PRO A 874 -64.27 -25.43 -33.70
N GLY A 875 -65.29 -25.03 -34.45
CA GLY A 875 -65.15 -24.11 -35.57
C GLY A 875 -65.11 -24.79 -36.95
N TYR A 876 -65.24 -26.11 -37.05
CA TYR A 876 -65.20 -26.88 -38.30
C TYR A 876 -66.21 -26.38 -39.36
N ASP A 877 -67.46 -26.10 -38.97
CA ASP A 877 -68.49 -25.62 -39.91
C ASP A 877 -68.19 -24.21 -40.43
N GLN A 878 -67.58 -23.35 -39.60
CA GLN A 878 -67.15 -22.00 -39.99
C GLN A 878 -65.89 -22.05 -40.85
N ALA A 879 -64.95 -22.95 -40.53
CA ALA A 879 -63.81 -23.25 -41.38
C ALA A 879 -64.35 -23.66 -42.76
N GLN A 880 -65.20 -24.69 -42.84
CA GLN A 880 -65.86 -25.15 -44.08
C GLN A 880 -66.60 -24.02 -44.84
N GLY A 881 -67.25 -23.10 -44.12
CA GLY A 881 -67.88 -21.89 -44.68
C GLY A 881 -66.88 -20.94 -45.35
N LEU A 882 -65.78 -20.63 -44.67
CA LEU A 882 -64.68 -19.80 -45.20
C LEU A 882 -64.16 -20.37 -46.53
N LEU A 883 -64.09 -21.69 -46.70
CA LEU A 883 -63.64 -22.28 -47.98
C LEU A 883 -64.63 -22.21 -49.10
N ARG A 884 -65.92 -22.39 -48.80
CA ARG A 884 -66.93 -22.24 -49.83
C ARG A 884 -66.93 -20.81 -50.38
N ASP A 885 -66.60 -19.84 -49.53
CA ASP A 885 -66.45 -18.45 -49.93
C ASP A 885 -65.14 -18.19 -50.69
N LEU A 886 -64.03 -18.83 -50.30
CA LEU A 886 -62.72 -18.71 -50.98
C LEU A 886 -62.61 -19.48 -52.32
N ALA A 887 -63.33 -20.59 -52.48
CA ALA A 887 -63.30 -21.43 -53.69
C ALA A 887 -64.24 -20.94 -54.80
N ARG A 888 -65.04 -19.90 -54.54
CA ARG A 888 -65.81 -19.21 -55.59
C ARG A 888 -64.86 -18.28 -56.35
N PRO A 889 -64.72 -18.40 -57.69
CA PRO A 889 -64.05 -17.36 -58.45
C PRO A 889 -64.81 -16.06 -58.23
N GLY A 890 -64.12 -15.05 -57.70
CA GLY A 890 -64.70 -13.71 -57.56
C GLY A 890 -64.96 -13.11 -58.95
N ASP A 891 -66.14 -12.52 -59.13
CA ASP A 891 -66.46 -11.64 -60.27
C ASP A 891 -65.53 -10.42 -60.33
#